data_AF-A0A938RVS0-F1
#
_entry.id   AF-A0A938RVS0-F1
#
_cell.length_a   1.000
_cell.length_b   1.000
_cell.length_c   1.000
_cell.angle_alpha   90.00
_cell.angle_beta   90.00
_cell.angle_gamma   90.00
#
_symmetry.space_group_name_H-M   'P 1'
#
loop_
_entity.id
_entity.type
_entity.pdbx_description
1 polymer ?
#
loop_
_entity_poly.entity_id
_entity_poly.type
_entity_poly.pdbx_seq_one_letter_code
_entity_poly.pdbx_strand_id
1 'polypeptide(L)'
;MTAPALLQTPAHGQAAPTVQALQAALDRVALFLPSQNPLGMFVHHNTLHAFEDLPFRLAVETAADLHGARAWCTMAFWHDAWAEGRILSRDLDDVIAREVADDALRLPGLTLPRRHAMRMLMLAPETGLHDPEASAWALHEHKYLDHLPAGLDRAAEERLRGAGPPSTVLRALWRACQALGPVAAATRTTQDHARPVRLAAMVRRHLGADLDALVEPQLVRWVSAFLDLGQADWAMPGRDRGFYRSALAVLDAAATRLHAGGVWLRHEAQRLVRDGVTPEACALESLADIGVAGTNLAAFVAGTLLALRGFGGMFVRLAERPEFAPAPPPPAELVDLLAVRLLLERAAVRFLLAGQGDRSEGQPLMRRLARFGVPTRDANASIRAVAPLFHVALCLGLLPEAIDNAGSAERHVLRTLVDGSQERRLRWLWQLAYERRYRVQVLDALVRHPRHGWALPAPPHTQVVCCIDDREESFRRHLEELDPGYETFGYAGFFGLTVRAVLPGTSRPRHHCPAGIAATHVLVEEPCEPAHHAPFGAERALEGMQSGADVFERGATIGLVRGSLAGLAGSLALLPMAWRLLFPEASAVAARRRHLRPETRLRLLQAEPPQTLDGLPIGLTTADMVQVAGRVLGEMGLGSLAPLVVVLGHGSASVNNPHAAGYNCGACAGGSGAINARAFAALCNRPDVRLGLAASGTVIPDSTWFVGGHHNTADDDIDLFDEGAVPAVHRAELERLHRDLDCARRNNAHERCRRFGLDGHAHGDAEVEHALRHAVGRTEDLAQARPEYNHATNALCVFGRRALTRGLFLDRRAFLVSYDPQAPQAAAHLASLVGAVGPVGAGINLEYFFSFVDNEAYGAGTKLPHNVVGLLGVLNGASSDLRTGLVQQMIEIHEPMRLLVVVEGTPQQALAAVHASAEVRALVEQRWVLVAVVDPDRDEAQFLHDRGFEAHAPETTQVPRTSSSRAWYAGHAGNLPPASIVPGRSGGLL
;
A
#
# COMPACT_ATOMS: atom_id res chain seq x y z
N MET A 1 17.49 -15.10 10.64
CA MET A 1 18.59 -14.28 10.09
C MET A 1 18.39 -12.86 10.57
N THR A 2 19.45 -12.12 10.91
CA THR A 2 19.34 -10.72 11.35
C THR A 2 19.62 -9.78 10.17
N ALA A 3 19.09 -8.54 10.18
CA ALA A 3 19.34 -7.54 9.13
C ALA A 3 20.84 -7.32 8.80
N PRO A 4 21.78 -7.37 9.77
CA PRO A 4 23.21 -7.32 9.46
C PRO A 4 23.71 -8.49 8.60
N ALA A 5 23.16 -9.70 8.74
CA ALA A 5 23.55 -10.85 7.90
C ALA A 5 23.14 -10.65 6.44
N LEU A 6 22.02 -9.92 6.21
CA LEU A 6 21.56 -9.53 4.88
C LEU A 6 22.40 -8.45 4.23
N LEU A 7 23.38 -7.85 4.93
CA LEU A 7 24.28 -6.80 4.40
C LEU A 7 25.77 -7.13 4.60
N GLN A 8 26.13 -8.33 5.06
CA GLN A 8 27.52 -8.75 5.23
C GLN A 8 28.15 -9.19 3.90
N THR A 9 29.28 -8.59 3.53
CA THR A 9 30.19 -9.11 2.50
C THR A 9 30.97 -10.32 3.05
N PRO A 10 31.34 -11.32 2.22
CA PRO A 10 32.24 -12.40 2.66
C PRO A 10 33.51 -11.80 3.25
N ALA A 11 34.01 -12.41 4.34
CA ALA A 11 35.20 -11.95 5.05
C ALA A 11 36.45 -12.07 4.18
N HIS A 12 36.72 -11.05 3.37
CA HIS A 12 38.05 -10.75 2.87
C HIS A 12 38.60 -9.58 3.69
N GLY A 13 39.85 -9.71 4.14
CA GLY A 13 40.44 -8.96 5.24
C GLY A 13 40.48 -7.43 5.09
N GLN A 14 41.27 -6.77 5.95
CA GLN A 14 41.39 -5.31 6.12
C GLN A 14 41.88 -4.50 4.89
N ALA A 15 41.73 -5.00 3.67
CA ALA A 15 42.08 -4.30 2.45
C ALA A 15 41.16 -3.08 2.21
N ALA A 16 41.69 -2.09 1.48
CA ALA A 16 40.93 -0.93 1.02
C ALA A 16 39.77 -1.37 0.10
N PRO A 17 38.61 -0.68 0.14
CA PRO A 17 37.48 -1.01 -0.72
C PRO A 17 37.86 -0.90 -2.20
N THR A 18 37.44 -1.88 -3.01
CA THR A 18 37.66 -1.92 -4.47
C THR A 18 36.40 -1.47 -5.21
N VAL A 19 36.53 -1.10 -6.48
CA VAL A 19 35.37 -0.77 -7.35
C VAL A 19 34.37 -1.93 -7.40
N GLN A 20 34.86 -3.17 -7.53
CA GLN A 20 34.02 -4.37 -7.56
C GLN A 20 33.24 -4.56 -6.25
N ALA A 21 33.88 -4.33 -5.09
CA ALA A 21 33.21 -4.43 -3.80
C ALA A 21 32.17 -3.32 -3.60
N LEU A 22 32.44 -2.11 -4.13
CA LEU A 22 31.49 -1.01 -4.12
C LEU A 22 30.27 -1.32 -5.00
N GLN A 23 30.47 -1.83 -6.21
CA GLN A 23 29.37 -2.22 -7.10
C GLN A 23 28.51 -3.32 -6.46
N ALA A 24 29.13 -4.35 -5.89
CA ALA A 24 28.40 -5.40 -5.17
C ALA A 24 27.60 -4.86 -3.97
N ALA A 25 28.09 -3.82 -3.30
CA ALA A 25 27.35 -3.15 -2.23
C ALA A 25 26.16 -2.34 -2.77
N LEU A 26 26.32 -1.66 -3.91
CA LEU A 26 25.27 -0.91 -4.59
C LEU A 26 24.15 -1.83 -5.10
N ASP A 27 24.50 -2.92 -5.79
CA ASP A 27 23.55 -3.91 -6.28
C ASP A 27 22.73 -4.51 -5.12
N ARG A 28 23.39 -4.75 -3.98
CA ARG A 28 22.74 -5.30 -2.80
C ARG A 28 21.79 -4.33 -2.10
N VAL A 29 22.15 -3.05 -1.98
CA VAL A 29 21.23 -2.06 -1.38
C VAL A 29 20.07 -1.74 -2.32
N ALA A 30 20.26 -1.80 -3.64
CA ALA A 30 19.20 -1.58 -4.63
C ALA A 30 17.99 -2.49 -4.39
N LEU A 31 18.23 -3.75 -3.99
CA LEU A 31 17.18 -4.70 -3.62
C LEU A 31 16.30 -4.23 -2.46
N PHE A 32 16.83 -3.43 -1.53
CA PHE A 32 16.11 -2.95 -0.34
C PHE A 32 15.58 -1.53 -0.50
N LEU A 33 15.78 -0.91 -1.67
CA LEU A 33 15.20 0.39 -1.99
C LEU A 33 13.77 0.22 -2.53
N PRO A 34 12.86 1.17 -2.23
CA PRO A 34 11.47 1.08 -2.65
C PRO A 34 11.33 1.15 -4.18
N SER A 35 10.49 0.29 -4.75
CA SER A 35 10.25 0.14 -6.19
C SER A 35 9.06 0.98 -6.67
N GLN A 36 8.99 2.24 -6.23
CA GLN A 36 7.87 3.16 -6.51
C GLN A 36 7.94 3.74 -7.94
N ASN A 37 6.80 3.76 -8.63
CA ASN A 37 6.66 4.44 -9.92
C ASN A 37 6.44 5.96 -9.80
N PRO A 38 6.74 6.75 -10.86
CA PRO A 38 6.36 8.15 -10.93
C PRO A 38 4.84 8.37 -10.75
N LEU A 39 4.40 9.47 -10.14
CA LEU A 39 2.98 9.72 -9.75
C LEU A 39 1.92 9.42 -10.83
N GLY A 40 2.23 9.65 -12.11
CA GLY A 40 1.31 9.39 -13.21
C GLY A 40 1.05 7.91 -13.51
N MET A 41 1.84 7.01 -12.93
CA MET A 41 1.77 5.56 -13.07
C MET A 41 1.77 4.97 -11.67
N PHE A 42 0.69 4.31 -11.25
CA PHE A 42 0.62 3.75 -9.90
C PHE A 42 0.43 2.25 -9.96
N VAL A 43 1.23 1.53 -9.18
CA VAL A 43 1.14 0.08 -9.08
C VAL A 43 1.23 -0.27 -7.60
N HIS A 44 0.14 -0.79 -7.07
CA HIS A 44 0.13 -1.41 -5.76
C HIS A 44 1.18 -2.53 -5.73
N HIS A 45 2.04 -2.51 -4.71
CA HIS A 45 3.09 -3.51 -4.57
C HIS A 45 3.34 -3.78 -3.09
N ASN A 46 3.90 -4.96 -2.81
CA ASN A 46 4.39 -5.23 -1.47
C ASN A 46 5.58 -4.30 -1.15
N THR A 47 5.38 -3.38 -0.20
CA THR A 47 6.42 -2.46 0.29
C THR A 47 7.68 -3.21 0.74
N LEU A 48 7.53 -4.45 1.19
CA LEU A 48 8.60 -5.32 1.68
C LEU A 48 8.90 -6.50 0.73
N HIS A 49 8.63 -6.36 -0.58
CA HIS A 49 8.85 -7.42 -1.59
C HIS A 49 10.26 -8.05 -1.53
N ALA A 50 11.28 -7.25 -1.19
CA ALA A 50 12.67 -7.69 -1.01
C ALA A 50 12.87 -8.77 0.08
N PHE A 51 11.87 -8.99 0.93
CA PHE A 51 11.90 -9.92 2.05
C PHE A 51 10.92 -11.08 1.87
N GLU A 52 10.25 -11.21 0.72
CA GLU A 52 9.20 -12.22 0.49
C GLU A 52 9.68 -13.67 0.64
N ASP A 53 10.98 -13.91 0.43
CA ASP A 53 11.61 -15.22 0.64
C ASP A 53 11.67 -15.65 2.12
N LEU A 54 11.44 -14.72 3.05
CA LEU A 54 11.39 -15.00 4.49
C LEU A 54 9.95 -15.20 4.95
N PRO A 55 9.72 -16.03 5.99
CA PRO A 55 8.41 -16.12 6.64
C PRO A 55 7.95 -14.73 7.06
N PHE A 56 6.68 -14.38 6.79
CA PHE A 56 6.11 -13.04 6.98
C PHE A 56 6.53 -12.36 8.27
N ARG A 57 6.43 -13.06 9.42
CA ARG A 57 6.84 -12.51 10.71
C ARG A 57 8.32 -12.10 10.72
N LEU A 58 9.21 -12.98 10.26
CA LEU A 58 10.65 -12.68 10.21
C LEU A 58 10.94 -11.57 9.21
N ALA A 59 10.27 -11.56 8.06
CA ALA A 59 10.41 -10.52 7.05
C ALA A 59 10.10 -9.13 7.62
N VAL A 60 8.94 -8.99 8.27
CA VAL A 60 8.47 -7.73 8.87
C VAL A 60 9.39 -7.28 10.01
N GLU A 61 9.79 -8.19 10.90
CA GLU A 61 10.73 -7.85 11.98
C GLU A 61 12.12 -7.45 11.43
N THR A 62 12.60 -8.11 10.39
CA THR A 62 13.90 -7.81 9.74
C THR A 62 13.87 -6.49 8.98
N ALA A 63 12.79 -6.22 8.26
CA ALA A 63 12.58 -4.96 7.54
C ALA A 63 12.42 -3.79 8.51
N ALA A 64 11.71 -3.98 9.62
CA ALA A 64 11.58 -2.97 10.67
C ALA A 64 12.95 -2.61 11.28
N ASP A 65 13.78 -3.62 11.55
CA ASP A 65 15.15 -3.42 12.03
C ASP A 65 16.02 -2.66 10.99
N LEU A 66 15.90 -2.99 9.70
CA LEU A 66 16.66 -2.35 8.62
C LEU A 66 16.23 -0.88 8.37
N HIS A 67 14.92 -0.65 8.30
CA HIS A 67 14.34 0.64 7.93
C HIS A 67 14.11 1.58 9.12
N GLY A 68 14.32 1.09 10.35
CA GLY A 68 14.04 1.81 11.59
C GLY A 68 12.55 2.07 11.80
N ALA A 69 11.70 1.12 11.39
CA ALA A 69 10.25 1.23 11.43
C ALA A 69 9.63 0.34 12.52
N ARG A 70 8.33 0.48 12.77
CA ARG A 70 7.57 -0.47 13.59
C ARG A 70 7.20 -1.72 12.78
N ALA A 71 7.41 -2.89 13.39
CA ALA A 71 7.04 -4.18 12.80
C ALA A 71 5.53 -4.48 12.91
N TRP A 72 4.90 -4.05 14.00
CA TRP A 72 3.50 -4.37 14.31
C TRP A 72 2.81 -3.15 14.92
N CYS A 73 1.47 -3.13 14.88
CA CYS A 73 0.68 -2.14 15.59
C CYS A 73 1.04 -2.07 17.09
N THR A 74 0.72 -0.93 17.70
CA THR A 74 0.95 -0.70 19.13
C THR A 74 0.07 -1.62 19.97
N MET A 75 0.47 -1.86 21.21
CA MET A 75 -0.36 -2.63 22.14
C MET A 75 -1.71 -1.94 22.41
N ALA A 76 -1.72 -0.60 22.47
CA ALA A 76 -2.95 0.21 22.54
C ALA A 76 -3.97 -0.16 21.44
N PHE A 77 -3.54 -0.26 20.18
CA PHE A 77 -4.42 -0.68 19.08
C PHE A 77 -5.06 -2.06 19.33
N TRP A 78 -4.27 -3.02 19.86
CA TRP A 78 -4.77 -4.36 20.14
C TRP A 78 -5.73 -4.41 21.33
N HIS A 79 -5.49 -3.59 22.35
CA HIS A 79 -6.40 -3.47 23.48
C HIS A 79 -7.71 -2.79 23.10
N ASP A 80 -7.67 -1.78 22.23
CA ASP A 80 -8.88 -1.16 21.67
C ASP A 80 -9.68 -2.20 20.87
N ALA A 81 -9.02 -2.95 19.97
CA ALA A 81 -9.65 -4.04 19.23
C ALA A 81 -10.27 -5.13 20.14
N TRP A 82 -9.60 -5.45 21.25
CA TRP A 82 -10.13 -6.35 22.27
C TRP A 82 -11.34 -5.78 23.00
N ALA A 83 -11.28 -4.51 23.44
CA ALA A 83 -12.37 -3.84 24.14
C ALA A 83 -13.63 -3.67 23.27
N GLU A 84 -13.44 -3.45 21.96
CA GLU A 84 -14.50 -3.37 20.96
C GLU A 84 -15.06 -4.75 20.53
N GLY A 85 -14.51 -5.86 21.05
CA GLY A 85 -14.93 -7.20 20.68
C GLY A 85 -14.52 -7.63 19.27
N ARG A 86 -13.59 -6.89 18.63
CA ARG A 86 -12.92 -7.29 17.38
C ARG A 86 -11.93 -8.44 17.62
N ILE A 87 -11.59 -8.72 18.87
CA ILE A 87 -10.86 -9.93 19.33
C ILE A 87 -11.61 -10.49 20.53
N LEU A 88 -11.88 -11.80 20.55
CA LEU A 88 -12.55 -12.47 21.67
C LEU A 88 -11.55 -13.30 22.48
N SER A 89 -11.92 -13.63 23.72
CA SER A 89 -11.07 -14.46 24.60
C SER A 89 -10.67 -15.78 23.97
N ARG A 90 -11.62 -16.44 23.30
CA ARG A 90 -11.37 -17.70 22.61
C ARG A 90 -10.36 -17.55 21.46
N ASP A 91 -10.32 -16.40 20.79
CA ASP A 91 -9.37 -16.17 19.70
C ASP A 91 -7.93 -16.13 20.25
N LEU A 92 -7.73 -15.48 21.41
CA LEU A 92 -6.47 -15.50 22.12
C LEU A 92 -6.09 -16.89 22.61
N ASP A 93 -7.03 -17.60 23.24
CA ASP A 93 -6.79 -18.94 23.77
C ASP A 93 -6.34 -19.92 22.67
N ASP A 94 -7.03 -19.90 21.52
CA ASP A 94 -6.69 -20.73 20.37
C ASP A 94 -5.32 -20.40 19.77
N VAL A 95 -5.02 -19.11 19.60
CA VAL A 95 -3.72 -18.67 19.07
C VAL A 95 -2.59 -19.06 20.02
N ILE A 96 -2.76 -18.83 21.32
CA ILE A 96 -1.77 -19.23 22.33
C ILE A 96 -1.59 -20.74 22.34
N ALA A 97 -2.68 -21.52 22.26
CA ALA A 97 -2.62 -22.97 22.21
C ALA A 97 -1.85 -23.49 20.98
N ARG A 98 -1.92 -22.79 19.84
CA ARG A 98 -1.22 -23.18 18.60
C ARG A 98 0.23 -22.68 18.55
N GLU A 99 0.47 -21.45 18.98
CA GLU A 99 1.75 -20.73 18.76
C GLU A 99 2.69 -20.74 19.96
N VAL A 100 2.21 -21.15 21.14
CA VAL A 100 3.00 -21.16 22.38
C VAL A 100 3.09 -22.59 22.92
N ALA A 101 4.31 -23.01 23.22
CA ALA A 101 4.57 -24.31 23.83
C ALA A 101 3.85 -24.46 25.18
N ASP A 102 3.41 -25.67 25.48
CA ASP A 102 2.71 -26.01 26.73
C ASP A 102 3.69 -26.47 27.83
N ASP A 103 4.75 -25.69 28.05
CA ASP A 103 5.77 -25.95 29.06
C ASP A 103 5.60 -25.06 30.29
N ALA A 104 6.11 -25.50 31.44
CA ALA A 104 6.10 -24.72 32.67
C ALA A 104 7.21 -23.65 32.63
N LEU A 105 6.81 -22.39 32.81
CA LEU A 105 7.72 -21.26 32.94
C LEU A 105 8.09 -21.07 34.42
N ARG A 106 9.37 -21.28 34.75
CA ARG A 106 9.90 -21.09 36.10
C ARG A 106 10.37 -19.65 36.28
N LEU A 107 9.63 -18.90 37.08
CA LEU A 107 9.91 -17.53 37.48
C LEU A 107 10.29 -17.50 38.97
N PRO A 108 10.91 -16.41 39.45
CA PRO A 108 11.26 -16.33 40.85
C PRO A 108 10.03 -16.45 41.75
N GLY A 109 9.99 -17.50 42.59
CA GLY A 109 8.89 -17.76 43.54
C GLY A 109 7.56 -18.13 42.88
N LEU A 110 7.52 -18.38 41.56
CA LEU A 110 6.30 -18.66 40.82
C LEU A 110 6.57 -19.61 39.65
N THR A 111 5.80 -20.67 39.52
CA THR A 111 5.79 -21.51 38.32
C THR A 111 4.40 -21.51 37.73
N LEU A 112 4.28 -21.14 36.46
CA LEU A 112 3.00 -21.18 35.74
C LEU A 112 3.20 -21.73 34.33
N PRO A 113 2.14 -22.27 33.68
CA PRO A 113 2.21 -22.62 32.27
C PRO A 113 2.63 -21.41 31.43
N ARG A 114 3.56 -21.59 30.49
CA ARG A 114 4.03 -20.51 29.60
C ARG A 114 2.86 -19.84 28.86
N ARG A 115 1.89 -20.64 28.41
CA ARG A 115 0.64 -20.17 27.80
C ARG A 115 -0.11 -19.18 28.68
N HIS A 116 -0.23 -19.49 29.98
CA HIS A 116 -0.87 -18.60 30.94
C HIS A 116 -0.06 -17.32 31.15
N ALA A 117 1.28 -17.41 31.21
CA ALA A 117 2.15 -16.24 31.34
C ALA A 117 2.02 -15.29 30.13
N MET A 118 2.02 -15.84 28.92
CA MET A 118 1.84 -15.06 27.69
C MET A 118 0.46 -14.40 27.68
N ARG A 119 -0.59 -15.13 28.06
CA ARG A 119 -1.94 -14.56 28.16
C ARG A 119 -2.01 -13.38 29.13
N MET A 120 -1.41 -13.51 30.32
CA MET A 120 -1.33 -12.42 31.30
C MET A 120 -0.59 -11.21 30.75
N LEU A 121 0.52 -11.41 30.03
CA LEU A 121 1.30 -10.33 29.43
C LEU A 121 0.60 -9.68 28.22
N MET A 122 -0.15 -10.45 27.43
CA MET A 122 -0.95 -9.90 26.32
C MET A 122 -2.05 -8.96 26.85
N LEU A 123 -2.73 -9.38 27.91
CA LEU A 123 -3.81 -8.63 28.58
C LEU A 123 -3.30 -7.68 29.67
N ALA A 124 -1.98 -7.52 29.82
CA ALA A 124 -1.40 -6.62 30.80
C ALA A 124 -1.79 -5.17 30.49
N PRO A 125 -2.03 -4.31 31.49
CA PRO A 125 -2.42 -2.92 31.24
C PRO A 125 -1.30 -2.10 30.57
N GLU A 126 -1.69 -1.17 29.71
CA GLU A 126 -0.79 -0.19 29.07
C GLU A 126 -0.24 0.82 30.09
N THR A 127 0.80 0.40 30.81
CA THR A 127 1.42 1.25 31.84
C THR A 127 2.40 2.28 31.27
N GLY A 128 2.80 2.19 30.00
CA GLY A 128 3.89 3.00 29.42
C GLY A 128 5.29 2.70 29.98
N LEU A 129 5.42 1.78 30.95
CA LEU A 129 6.70 1.38 31.54
C LEU A 129 7.52 0.45 30.64
N HIS A 130 6.87 -0.20 29.67
CA HIS A 130 7.53 -1.02 28.66
C HIS A 130 8.21 -0.16 27.57
N ASP A 131 7.73 1.07 27.34
CA ASP A 131 8.34 2.02 26.40
C ASP A 131 9.46 2.79 27.11
N PRO A 132 10.73 2.65 26.67
CA PRO A 132 11.83 3.41 27.24
C PRO A 132 11.61 4.93 27.22
N GLU A 133 11.04 5.50 26.16
CA GLU A 133 10.91 6.96 26.02
C GLU A 133 9.84 7.52 26.97
N ALA A 134 8.72 6.82 27.12
CA ALA A 134 7.64 7.19 28.02
C ALA A 134 7.88 6.75 29.49
N SER A 135 8.69 5.71 29.73
CA SER A 135 8.80 5.03 31.04
C SER A 135 9.09 5.97 32.22
N ALA A 136 9.95 6.97 32.03
CA ALA A 136 10.27 7.93 33.07
C ALA A 136 9.08 8.84 33.40
N TRP A 137 8.38 9.33 32.38
CA TRP A 137 7.16 10.10 32.57
C TRP A 137 6.07 9.24 33.21
N ALA A 138 5.84 8.04 32.67
CA ALA A 138 4.80 7.12 33.14
C ALA A 138 4.99 6.69 34.60
N LEU A 139 6.22 6.37 35.01
CA LEU A 139 6.54 6.00 36.40
C LEU A 139 6.19 7.12 37.39
N HIS A 140 6.45 8.38 37.02
CA HIS A 140 6.19 9.53 37.87
C HIS A 140 4.73 9.97 37.84
N GLU A 141 4.16 10.15 36.65
CA GLU A 141 2.81 10.69 36.45
C GLU A 141 1.74 9.77 37.05
N HIS A 142 1.85 8.47 36.77
CA HIS A 142 0.87 7.48 37.23
C HIS A 142 1.19 6.93 38.63
N LYS A 143 2.31 7.36 39.24
CA LYS A 143 2.74 6.95 40.58
C LYS A 143 2.76 5.42 40.75
N TYR A 144 3.30 4.69 39.77
CA TYR A 144 3.35 3.22 39.79
C TYR A 144 4.25 2.63 40.91
N LEU A 145 4.94 3.47 41.68
CA LEU A 145 5.62 3.07 42.91
C LEU A 145 4.70 3.11 44.15
N ASP A 146 3.51 3.70 44.04
CA ASP A 146 2.58 3.90 45.15
C ASP A 146 1.25 3.17 44.94
N HIS A 147 0.82 3.03 43.68
CA HIS A 147 -0.47 2.44 43.33
C HIS A 147 -0.32 1.34 42.26
N LEU A 148 -1.10 0.27 42.41
CA LEU A 148 -1.21 -0.77 41.38
C LEU A 148 -2.01 -0.24 40.18
N PRO A 149 -1.58 -0.52 38.94
CA PRO A 149 -2.37 -0.21 37.75
C PRO A 149 -3.71 -0.96 37.78
N ALA A 150 -4.74 -0.32 37.25
CA ALA A 150 -6.01 -0.99 36.99
C ALA A 150 -5.86 -2.04 35.88
N GLY A 151 -6.63 -3.13 35.94
CA GLY A 151 -6.63 -4.16 34.91
C GLY A 151 -5.52 -5.21 35.02
N LEU A 152 -4.83 -5.31 36.16
CA LEU A 152 -3.97 -6.45 36.43
C LEU A 152 -4.77 -7.75 36.48
N ASP A 153 -4.11 -8.87 36.14
CA ASP A 153 -4.67 -10.19 36.37
C ASP A 153 -5.00 -10.36 37.87
N ARG A 154 -6.17 -10.96 38.15
CA ARG A 154 -6.69 -11.09 39.53
C ARG A 154 -5.70 -11.82 40.44
N ALA A 155 -5.07 -12.90 39.96
CA ALA A 155 -4.13 -13.66 40.77
C ALA A 155 -2.81 -12.92 40.97
N ALA A 156 -2.39 -12.09 40.01
CA ALA A 156 -1.24 -11.19 40.20
C ALA A 156 -1.53 -10.10 41.24
N GLU A 157 -2.69 -9.46 41.13
CA GLU A 157 -3.13 -8.42 42.07
C GLU A 157 -3.28 -8.95 43.51
N GLU A 158 -3.94 -10.10 43.68
CA GLU A 158 -4.11 -10.76 44.98
C GLU A 158 -2.76 -11.08 45.65
N ARG A 159 -1.78 -11.56 44.88
CA ARG A 159 -0.42 -11.84 45.40
C ARG A 159 0.30 -10.57 45.85
N LEU A 160 0.25 -9.51 45.04
CA LEU A 160 0.90 -8.23 45.36
C LEU A 160 0.25 -7.55 46.58
N ARG A 161 -1.08 -7.56 46.68
CA ARG A 161 -1.81 -7.01 47.84
C ARG A 161 -1.64 -7.86 49.09
N GLY A 162 -1.58 -9.18 48.94
CA GLY A 162 -1.37 -10.12 50.04
C GLY A 162 0.01 -9.99 50.70
N ALA A 163 1.02 -9.49 49.98
CA ALA A 163 2.37 -9.27 50.50
C ALA A 163 2.50 -8.01 51.38
N GLY A 164 1.56 -7.07 51.32
CA GLY A 164 1.57 -5.86 52.14
C GLY A 164 0.98 -4.63 51.45
N PRO A 165 1.13 -3.43 52.05
CA PRO A 165 0.68 -2.18 51.43
C PRO A 165 1.33 -1.96 50.06
N PRO A 166 0.56 -1.61 49.00
CA PRO A 166 1.09 -1.50 47.63
C PRO A 166 2.32 -0.60 47.51
N SER A 167 2.35 0.56 48.16
CA SER A 167 3.50 1.48 48.10
C SER A 167 4.78 0.87 48.66
N THR A 168 4.69 0.02 49.69
CA THR A 168 5.84 -0.68 50.26
C THR A 168 6.32 -1.77 49.31
N VAL A 169 5.39 -2.61 48.83
CA VAL A 169 5.70 -3.73 47.94
C VAL A 169 6.27 -3.25 46.60
N LEU A 170 5.68 -2.24 45.98
CA LEU A 170 6.10 -1.73 44.66
C LEU A 170 7.46 -1.03 44.71
N ARG A 171 7.74 -0.26 45.77
CA ARG A 171 9.08 0.32 45.98
C ARG A 171 10.14 -0.74 46.24
N ALA A 172 9.80 -1.80 46.99
CA ALA A 172 10.69 -2.93 47.20
C ALA A 172 10.93 -3.71 45.89
N LEU A 173 9.87 -3.94 45.11
CA LEU A 173 9.93 -4.62 43.81
C LEU A 173 10.81 -3.85 42.82
N TRP A 174 10.64 -2.53 42.74
CA TRP A 174 11.49 -1.66 41.94
C TRP A 174 12.96 -1.78 42.34
N ARG A 175 13.28 -1.77 43.64
CA ARG A 175 14.66 -1.96 44.13
C ARG A 175 15.21 -3.35 43.79
N ALA A 176 14.41 -4.40 43.91
CA ALA A 176 14.81 -5.76 43.52
C ALA A 176 15.12 -5.84 42.01
N CYS A 177 14.28 -5.21 41.17
CA CYS A 177 14.54 -5.07 39.73
C CYS A 177 15.81 -4.25 39.44
N GLN A 178 16.10 -3.20 40.21
CA GLN A 178 17.36 -2.45 40.10
C GLN A 178 18.57 -3.31 40.46
N ALA A 179 18.48 -4.12 41.51
CA ALA A 179 19.55 -4.98 42.02
C ALA A 179 19.89 -6.14 41.07
N LEU A 180 18.91 -6.61 40.28
CA LEU A 180 19.16 -7.52 39.16
C LEU A 180 20.08 -6.93 38.07
N GLY A 181 20.34 -5.61 38.14
CA GLY A 181 21.19 -4.88 37.22
C GLY A 181 20.42 -4.46 35.96
N PRO A 182 20.97 -3.52 35.18
CA PRO A 182 20.34 -3.08 33.94
C PRO A 182 20.19 -4.29 33.01
N VAL A 183 18.95 -4.69 32.76
CA VAL A 183 18.63 -5.62 31.68
C VAL A 183 18.85 -4.95 30.31
N ALA A 184 19.03 -3.62 30.28
CA ALA A 184 19.00 -2.80 29.08
C ALA A 184 20.28 -2.02 28.71
N ALA A 185 21.47 -2.44 29.15
CA ALA A 185 22.69 -2.00 28.44
C ALA A 185 22.88 -2.79 27.13
N ALA A 186 22.26 -3.97 27.01
CA ALA A 186 22.35 -4.82 25.83
C ALA A 186 21.28 -4.53 24.75
N THR A 187 20.16 -3.87 25.09
CA THR A 187 19.12 -3.50 24.11
C THR A 187 19.50 -2.31 23.25
N ARG A 188 20.41 -1.42 23.71
CA ARG A 188 21.05 -0.46 22.81
C ARG A 188 22.07 -1.13 21.90
N THR A 189 22.78 -2.17 22.32
CA THR A 189 23.60 -2.91 21.35
C THR A 189 22.72 -3.55 20.27
N THR A 190 21.54 -4.11 20.56
CA THR A 190 20.73 -4.70 19.47
C THR A 190 20.06 -3.69 18.54
N GLN A 191 19.60 -2.52 19.01
CA GLN A 191 19.05 -1.47 18.12
C GLN A 191 20.13 -0.63 17.41
N ASP A 192 21.26 -0.36 18.06
CA ASP A 192 22.40 0.38 17.50
C ASP A 192 23.30 -0.53 16.62
N HIS A 193 23.19 -1.87 16.76
CA HIS A 193 23.72 -2.86 15.80
C HIS A 193 22.73 -3.25 14.68
N ALA A 194 21.42 -2.98 14.84
CA ALA A 194 20.42 -3.24 13.81
C ALA A 194 20.40 -2.14 12.73
N ARG A 195 20.62 -0.88 13.12
CA ARG A 195 20.77 0.21 12.15
C ARG A 195 22.09 0.06 11.41
N PRO A 196 22.11 0.15 10.06
CA PRO A 196 23.35 0.08 9.33
C PRO A 196 24.28 1.24 9.77
N VAL A 197 25.59 0.98 9.79
CA VAL A 197 26.59 1.91 10.31
C VAL A 197 26.60 3.20 9.48
N ARG A 198 26.38 4.36 10.11
CA ARG A 198 26.39 5.67 9.42
C ARG A 198 27.34 6.67 10.08
N LEU A 199 27.88 7.59 9.27
CA LEU A 199 28.68 8.72 9.78
C LEU A 199 27.85 9.66 10.66
N ALA A 200 26.57 9.87 10.33
CA ALA A 200 25.63 10.68 11.11
C ALA A 200 25.50 10.20 12.56
N ALA A 201 25.44 8.88 12.78
CA ALA A 201 25.38 8.30 14.13
C ALA A 201 26.64 8.61 14.95
N MET A 202 27.82 8.58 14.32
CA MET A 202 29.08 8.94 14.98
C MET A 202 29.14 10.43 15.31
N VAL A 203 28.69 11.30 14.41
CA VAL A 203 28.61 12.75 14.66
C VAL A 203 27.68 13.04 15.83
N ARG A 204 26.48 12.44 15.85
CA ARG A 204 25.52 12.60 16.95
C ARG A 204 26.11 12.11 18.27
N ARG A 205 26.79 10.96 18.28
CA ARG A 205 27.43 10.39 19.47
C ARG A 205 28.57 11.26 20.02
N HIS A 206 29.46 11.74 19.16
CA HIS A 206 30.70 12.39 19.60
C HIS A 206 30.60 13.91 19.70
N LEU A 207 29.75 14.54 18.90
CA LEU A 207 29.58 15.99 18.82
C LEU A 207 28.18 16.48 19.22
N GLY A 208 27.20 15.59 19.40
CA GLY A 208 25.82 15.99 19.71
C GLY A 208 25.09 16.71 18.57
N ALA A 209 25.66 16.73 17.36
CA ALA A 209 25.12 17.43 16.21
C ALA A 209 24.33 16.48 15.29
N ASP A 210 23.39 17.04 14.53
CA ASP A 210 22.66 16.33 13.48
C ASP A 210 23.33 16.56 12.12
N LEU A 211 23.96 15.51 11.58
CA LEU A 211 24.63 15.57 10.28
C LEU A 211 23.63 15.66 9.13
N ASP A 212 22.51 14.94 9.22
CA ASP A 212 21.52 14.87 8.15
C ASP A 212 20.84 16.24 7.96
N ALA A 213 20.56 16.95 9.06
CA ALA A 213 20.05 18.32 9.02
C ALA A 213 20.98 19.33 8.29
N LEU A 214 22.28 19.04 8.19
CA LEU A 214 23.25 19.88 7.45
C LEU A 214 23.39 19.50 5.97
N VAL A 215 23.09 18.25 5.62
CA VAL A 215 23.36 17.65 4.30
C VAL A 215 22.09 17.55 3.46
N GLU A 216 21.01 17.04 4.03
CA GLU A 216 19.79 16.66 3.31
C GLU A 216 19.08 17.83 2.63
N PRO A 217 18.93 19.03 3.23
CA PRO A 217 18.27 20.15 2.54
C PRO A 217 18.92 20.52 1.21
N GLN A 218 20.25 20.44 1.15
CA GLN A 218 20.99 20.73 -0.08
C GLN A 218 20.92 19.57 -1.08
N LEU A 219 21.05 18.33 -0.59
CA LEU A 219 21.00 17.13 -1.42
C LEU A 219 19.62 16.96 -2.06
N VAL A 220 18.55 17.04 -1.26
CA VAL A 220 17.14 16.92 -1.71
C VAL A 220 16.85 17.95 -2.79
N ARG A 221 17.28 19.20 -2.64
CA ARG A 221 17.08 20.25 -3.64
C ARG A 221 17.76 19.92 -4.97
N TRP A 222 19.00 19.44 -4.94
CA TRP A 222 19.73 19.08 -6.16
C TRP A 222 19.17 17.83 -6.82
N VAL A 223 18.84 16.80 -6.04
CA VAL A 223 18.23 15.58 -6.56
C VAL A 223 16.86 15.87 -7.18
N SER A 224 16.04 16.69 -6.53
CA SER A 224 14.73 17.11 -7.05
C SER A 224 14.87 17.83 -8.40
N ALA A 225 15.81 18.77 -8.51
CA ALA A 225 16.09 19.48 -9.76
C ALA A 225 16.70 18.58 -10.85
N PHE A 226 17.52 17.61 -10.46
CA PHE A 226 18.10 16.64 -11.38
C PHE A 226 17.06 15.68 -11.95
N LEU A 227 16.14 15.18 -11.13
CA LEU A 227 15.16 14.19 -11.57
C LEU A 227 13.91 14.82 -12.22
N ASP A 228 13.73 16.14 -12.12
CA ASP A 228 12.55 16.87 -12.63
C ASP A 228 12.10 16.46 -14.05
N LEU A 229 10.90 15.90 -14.21
CA LEU A 229 10.42 15.44 -15.52
C LEU A 229 9.61 16.50 -16.28
N GLY A 230 9.88 17.79 -16.05
CA GLY A 230 9.29 18.91 -16.78
C GLY A 230 8.34 19.77 -15.96
N GLN A 231 8.51 19.82 -14.63
CA GLN A 231 7.80 20.77 -13.78
C GLN A 231 8.60 22.07 -13.60
N ALA A 232 9.94 22.00 -13.62
CA ALA A 232 10.80 23.16 -13.45
C ALA A 232 11.07 23.88 -14.77
N ASP A 233 10.96 25.21 -14.78
CA ASP A 233 11.36 26.05 -15.93
C ASP A 233 12.86 25.99 -16.21
N TRP A 234 13.67 25.75 -15.18
CA TRP A 234 15.13 25.70 -15.28
C TRP A 234 15.64 24.29 -14.99
N ALA A 235 16.25 23.67 -16.01
CA ALA A 235 16.92 22.39 -15.85
C ALA A 235 18.25 22.53 -15.09
N MET A 236 18.61 21.51 -14.32
CA MET A 236 19.93 21.44 -13.70
C MET A 236 21.03 21.41 -14.78
N PRO A 237 22.12 22.20 -14.65
CA PRO A 237 23.20 22.21 -15.64
C PRO A 237 23.87 20.84 -15.81
N GLY A 238 24.09 20.43 -17.06
CA GLY A 238 24.80 19.18 -17.38
C GLY A 238 24.05 17.89 -17.03
N ARG A 239 22.73 17.98 -16.86
CA ARG A 239 21.83 16.88 -16.49
C ARG A 239 21.96 15.62 -17.36
N ASP A 240 22.26 15.79 -18.64
CA ASP A 240 22.51 14.72 -19.62
C ASP A 240 23.76 13.88 -19.30
N ARG A 241 24.63 14.34 -18.40
CA ARG A 241 25.91 13.71 -18.06
C ARG A 241 25.91 12.97 -16.72
N GLY A 242 24.74 12.81 -16.09
CA GLY A 242 24.59 12.16 -14.79
C GLY A 242 24.54 13.15 -13.62
N PHE A 243 24.07 12.66 -12.47
CA PHE A 243 23.82 13.49 -11.29
C PHE A 243 25.13 14.01 -10.68
N TYR A 244 26.18 13.17 -10.62
CA TYR A 244 27.47 13.55 -10.05
C TYR A 244 28.09 14.72 -10.82
N ARG A 245 28.12 14.63 -12.17
CA ARG A 245 28.67 15.70 -13.02
C ARG A 245 27.84 16.97 -12.92
N SER A 246 26.52 16.85 -12.84
CA SER A 246 25.61 17.99 -12.65
C SER A 246 25.85 18.70 -11.31
N ALA A 247 25.99 17.94 -10.22
CA ALA A 247 26.26 18.48 -8.89
C ALA A 247 27.60 19.22 -8.83
N LEU A 248 28.65 18.68 -9.46
CA LEU A 248 29.95 19.37 -9.57
C LEU A 248 29.85 20.69 -10.36
N ALA A 249 29.08 20.72 -11.45
CA ALA A 249 28.86 21.94 -12.23
C ALA A 249 28.14 23.03 -11.41
N VAL A 250 27.16 22.63 -10.60
CA VAL A 250 26.47 23.55 -9.68
C VAL A 250 27.40 24.06 -8.57
N LEU A 251 28.32 23.22 -8.08
CA LEU A 251 29.30 23.61 -7.06
C LEU A 251 30.34 24.61 -7.55
N ASP A 252 30.73 24.52 -8.83
CA ASP A 252 31.68 25.44 -9.46
C ASP A 252 31.06 26.82 -9.76
N ALA A 253 29.73 26.91 -9.89
CA ALA A 253 29.05 28.17 -10.11
C ALA A 253 29.22 29.15 -8.94
N ALA A 254 29.69 30.37 -9.23
CA ALA A 254 30.08 31.38 -8.25
C ALA A 254 28.95 31.80 -7.27
N ALA A 255 27.68 31.59 -7.64
CA ALA A 255 26.50 31.99 -6.88
C ALA A 255 25.98 30.94 -5.87
N THR A 256 26.58 29.75 -5.78
CA THR A 256 26.09 28.69 -4.88
C THR A 256 26.38 29.04 -3.43
N ARG A 257 25.33 29.43 -2.68
CA ARG A 257 25.38 29.65 -1.22
C ARG A 257 25.44 28.29 -0.52
N LEU A 258 26.62 27.92 -0.04
CA LEU A 258 26.85 26.70 0.73
C LEU A 258 26.92 27.05 2.22
N HIS A 259 26.22 26.30 3.06
CA HIS A 259 26.19 26.53 4.51
C HIS A 259 27.44 25.96 5.21
N ALA A 260 27.49 24.63 5.37
CA ALA A 260 28.53 23.93 6.12
C ALA A 260 29.67 23.46 5.21
N GLY A 261 30.90 23.91 5.46
CA GLY A 261 32.10 23.41 4.76
C GLY A 261 32.20 23.84 3.28
N GLY A 262 31.44 24.87 2.87
CA GLY A 262 31.28 25.25 1.47
C GLY A 262 32.56 25.60 0.72
N VAL A 263 33.55 26.21 1.39
CA VAL A 263 34.85 26.54 0.79
C VAL A 263 35.62 25.26 0.42
N TRP A 264 35.69 24.30 1.36
CA TRP A 264 36.36 23.03 1.11
C TRP A 264 35.65 22.26 0.00
N LEU A 265 34.32 22.20 0.04
CA LEU A 265 33.51 21.49 -0.95
C LEU A 265 33.69 22.06 -2.36
N ARG A 266 33.77 23.38 -2.52
CA ARG A 266 34.03 24.03 -3.82
C ARG A 266 35.42 23.68 -4.36
N HIS A 267 36.46 23.80 -3.55
CA HIS A 267 37.82 23.44 -3.98
C HIS A 267 37.95 21.95 -4.33
N GLU A 268 37.30 21.09 -3.55
CA GLU A 268 37.27 19.65 -3.85
C GLU A 268 36.51 19.37 -5.15
N ALA A 269 35.37 20.02 -5.39
CA ALA A 269 34.65 19.89 -6.66
C ALA A 269 35.51 20.30 -7.86
N GLN A 270 36.23 21.42 -7.76
CA GLN A 270 37.15 21.89 -8.81
C GLN A 270 38.31 20.91 -9.04
N ARG A 271 38.86 20.31 -7.98
CA ARG A 271 39.87 19.25 -8.08
C ARG A 271 39.31 18.04 -8.83
N LEU A 272 38.15 17.53 -8.42
CA LEU A 272 37.50 16.36 -9.01
C LEU A 272 37.21 16.57 -10.51
N VAL A 273 36.76 17.76 -10.90
CA VAL A 273 36.55 18.13 -12.31
C VAL A 273 37.88 18.16 -13.08
N ARG A 274 38.88 18.87 -12.57
CA ARG A 274 40.19 19.02 -13.22
C ARG A 274 40.91 17.69 -13.42
N ASP A 275 40.87 16.83 -12.40
CA ASP A 275 41.57 15.55 -12.39
C ASP A 275 40.74 14.43 -13.07
N GLY A 276 39.53 14.74 -13.56
CA GLY A 276 38.70 13.80 -14.31
C GLY A 276 38.13 12.64 -13.48
N VAL A 277 38.05 12.78 -12.16
CA VAL A 277 37.68 11.70 -11.23
C VAL A 277 36.26 11.20 -11.51
N THR A 278 36.09 9.87 -11.61
CA THR A 278 34.80 9.20 -11.81
C THR A 278 33.97 9.15 -10.53
N PRO A 279 32.64 8.95 -10.57
CA PRO A 279 31.83 8.84 -9.35
C PRO A 279 32.27 7.68 -8.44
N GLU A 280 32.66 6.52 -8.99
CA GLU A 280 33.19 5.37 -8.22
C GLU A 280 34.49 5.75 -7.50
N ALA A 281 35.42 6.38 -8.21
CA ALA A 281 36.68 6.82 -7.63
C ALA A 281 36.44 7.87 -6.52
N CYS A 282 35.52 8.81 -6.74
CA CYS A 282 35.13 9.79 -5.74
C CYS A 282 34.51 9.15 -4.49
N ALA A 283 33.62 8.16 -4.68
CA ALA A 283 33.03 7.41 -3.59
C ALA A 283 34.08 6.63 -2.79
N LEU A 284 35.01 5.93 -3.46
CA LEU A 284 36.11 5.20 -2.81
C LEU A 284 37.07 6.13 -2.06
N GLU A 285 37.47 7.25 -2.66
CA GLU A 285 38.28 8.29 -1.99
C GLU A 285 37.55 8.82 -0.75
N SER A 286 36.24 9.04 -0.85
CA SER A 286 35.42 9.53 0.25
C SER A 286 35.28 8.50 1.39
N LEU A 287 35.07 7.22 1.07
CA LEU A 287 35.01 6.13 2.04
C LEU A 287 36.34 5.94 2.77
N ALA A 288 37.46 6.06 2.05
CA ALA A 288 38.80 6.00 2.63
C ALA A 288 39.06 7.19 3.58
N ASP A 289 38.68 8.41 3.18
CA ASP A 289 38.79 9.62 4.00
C ASP A 289 37.90 9.58 5.24
N ILE A 290 36.73 8.94 5.17
CA ILE A 290 35.88 8.69 6.33
C ILE A 290 36.53 7.65 7.26
N GLY A 291 37.16 6.62 6.69
CA GLY A 291 37.80 5.52 7.42
C GLY A 291 36.98 4.22 7.41
N VAL A 292 36.18 3.99 6.37
CA VAL A 292 35.36 2.78 6.23
C VAL A 292 36.22 1.61 5.77
N ALA A 293 36.27 0.54 6.58
CA ALA A 293 36.97 -0.69 6.24
C ALA A 293 36.16 -1.52 5.22
N GLY A 294 36.85 -2.30 4.37
CA GLY A 294 36.20 -3.16 3.36
C GLY A 294 35.17 -4.13 3.91
N THR A 295 35.39 -4.66 5.12
CA THR A 295 34.44 -5.57 5.82
C THR A 295 33.11 -4.92 6.19
N ASN A 296 33.08 -3.58 6.32
CA ASN A 296 31.90 -2.82 6.71
C ASN A 296 31.30 -2.03 5.53
N LEU A 297 31.88 -2.17 4.32
CA LEU A 297 31.51 -1.37 3.16
C LEU A 297 30.02 -1.47 2.83
N ALA A 298 29.50 -2.70 2.69
CA ALA A 298 28.10 -2.92 2.30
C ALA A 298 27.11 -2.37 3.34
N ALA A 299 27.36 -2.60 4.63
CA ALA A 299 26.54 -2.05 5.70
C ALA A 299 26.59 -0.51 5.74
N PHE A 300 27.75 0.10 5.49
CA PHE A 300 27.90 1.55 5.46
C PHE A 300 27.19 2.18 4.26
N VAL A 301 27.40 1.64 3.06
CA VAL A 301 26.72 2.07 1.82
C VAL A 301 25.21 1.95 1.97
N ALA A 302 24.73 0.82 2.50
CA ALA A 302 23.31 0.61 2.77
C ALA A 302 22.75 1.66 3.74
N GLY A 303 23.43 1.93 4.86
CA GLY A 303 23.00 2.96 5.82
C GLY A 303 22.94 4.35 5.20
N THR A 304 23.93 4.71 4.37
CA THR A 304 23.98 6.00 3.71
C THR A 304 22.88 6.18 2.66
N LEU A 305 22.56 5.16 1.87
CA LEU A 305 21.54 5.26 0.82
C LEU A 305 20.11 5.06 1.35
N LEU A 306 19.89 4.22 2.36
CA LEU A 306 18.57 4.00 2.95
C LEU A 306 18.04 5.21 3.74
N ALA A 307 18.90 6.17 4.07
CA ALA A 307 18.48 7.40 4.74
C ALA A 307 17.67 8.35 3.83
N LEU A 308 17.87 8.28 2.51
CA LEU A 308 16.98 8.91 1.50
C LEU A 308 16.50 7.82 0.54
N ARG A 309 15.85 6.79 1.10
CA ARG A 309 15.44 5.58 0.36
C ARG A 309 14.47 5.90 -0.77
N GLY A 310 13.60 6.91 -0.63
CA GLY A 310 12.64 7.28 -1.66
C GLY A 310 13.35 7.79 -2.91
N PHE A 311 14.26 8.76 -2.75
CA PHE A 311 15.10 9.22 -3.85
C PHE A 311 16.02 8.12 -4.39
N GLY A 312 16.66 7.34 -3.51
CA GLY A 312 17.50 6.21 -3.92
C GLY A 312 16.74 5.19 -4.77
N GLY A 313 15.52 4.83 -4.35
CA GLY A 313 14.63 3.94 -5.10
C GLY A 313 14.21 4.54 -6.45
N MET A 314 13.95 5.84 -6.52
CA MET A 314 13.63 6.50 -7.78
C MET A 314 14.81 6.50 -8.78
N PHE A 315 16.07 6.63 -8.31
CA PHE A 315 17.25 6.45 -9.17
C PHE A 315 17.27 5.06 -9.80
N VAL A 316 17.13 4.01 -8.97
CA VAL A 316 17.07 2.62 -9.45
C VAL A 316 15.90 2.43 -10.42
N ARG A 317 14.71 2.96 -10.07
CA ARG A 317 13.50 2.79 -10.88
C ARG A 317 13.64 3.40 -12.27
N LEU A 318 14.15 4.62 -12.37
CA LEU A 318 14.31 5.31 -13.66
C LEU A 318 15.43 4.71 -14.50
N ALA A 319 16.46 4.13 -13.89
CA ALA A 319 17.52 3.40 -14.59
C ALA A 319 17.01 2.08 -15.18
N GLU A 320 16.22 1.32 -14.42
CA GLU A 320 15.73 0.00 -14.84
C GLU A 320 14.48 0.06 -15.73
N ARG A 321 13.55 0.98 -15.44
CA ARG A 321 12.22 1.06 -16.08
C ARG A 321 11.90 2.48 -16.58
N PRO A 322 12.71 3.03 -17.50
CA PRO A 322 12.51 4.40 -18.01
C PRO A 322 11.18 4.58 -18.74
N GLU A 323 10.52 3.51 -19.20
CA GLU A 323 9.23 3.56 -19.89
C GLU A 323 8.04 3.96 -18.99
N PHE A 324 8.19 3.86 -17.67
CA PHE A 324 7.18 4.34 -16.72
C PHE A 324 7.27 5.85 -16.45
N ALA A 325 8.32 6.52 -16.93
CA ALA A 325 8.48 7.95 -16.79
C ALA A 325 7.62 8.70 -17.82
N PRO A 326 6.91 9.78 -17.43
CA PRO A 326 6.12 10.60 -18.36
C PRO A 326 6.97 11.23 -19.47
N ALA A 327 8.23 11.55 -19.18
CA ALA A 327 9.24 12.08 -20.09
C ALA A 327 10.52 11.23 -20.01
N PRO A 328 11.39 11.21 -21.05
CA PRO A 328 12.66 10.49 -20.97
C PRO A 328 13.47 10.95 -19.76
N PRO A 329 13.80 10.05 -18.82
CA PRO A 329 14.51 10.45 -17.60
C PRO A 329 15.99 10.71 -17.89
N PRO A 330 16.67 11.49 -17.04
CA PRO A 330 18.12 11.66 -17.10
C PRO A 330 18.83 10.36 -16.67
N PRO A 331 20.11 10.17 -17.01
CA PRO A 331 20.88 9.01 -16.57
C PRO A 331 21.08 9.04 -15.04
N ALA A 332 20.25 8.29 -14.32
CA ALA A 332 20.16 8.29 -12.87
C ALA A 332 20.86 7.06 -12.28
N GLU A 333 22.18 7.13 -12.08
CA GLU A 333 22.95 6.03 -11.49
C GLU A 333 23.06 6.15 -9.96
N LEU A 334 22.88 5.05 -9.23
CA LEU A 334 22.89 5.05 -7.77
C LEU A 334 24.27 5.46 -7.19
N VAL A 335 25.36 5.17 -7.92
CA VAL A 335 26.72 5.57 -7.53
C VAL A 335 26.89 7.09 -7.52
N ASP A 336 26.21 7.82 -8.41
CA ASP A 336 26.25 9.28 -8.42
C ASP A 336 25.65 9.86 -7.15
N LEU A 337 24.49 9.34 -6.73
CA LEU A 337 23.81 9.76 -5.50
C LEU A 337 24.71 9.51 -4.27
N LEU A 338 25.34 8.33 -4.21
CA LEU A 338 26.28 7.99 -3.15
C LEU A 338 27.48 8.95 -3.12
N ALA A 339 28.13 9.17 -4.28
CA ALA A 339 29.31 10.03 -4.37
C ALA A 339 29.02 11.46 -3.91
N VAL A 340 27.91 12.05 -4.38
CA VAL A 340 27.50 13.42 -4.00
C VAL A 340 27.15 13.50 -2.51
N ARG A 341 26.41 12.52 -1.97
CA ARG A 341 26.09 12.49 -0.52
C ARG A 341 27.35 12.42 0.33
N LEU A 342 28.29 11.52 -0.01
CA LEU A 342 29.54 11.38 0.74
C LEU A 342 30.39 12.65 0.69
N LEU A 343 30.42 13.38 -0.44
CA LEU A 343 31.10 14.69 -0.51
C LEU A 343 30.48 15.72 0.43
N LEU A 344 29.15 15.80 0.47
CA LEU A 344 28.44 16.71 1.38
C LEU A 344 28.67 16.34 2.85
N GLU A 345 28.59 15.05 3.19
CA GLU A 345 28.88 14.57 4.55
C GLU A 345 30.33 14.87 4.96
N ARG A 346 31.31 14.64 4.08
CA ARG A 346 32.72 14.99 4.29
C ARG A 346 32.92 16.48 4.57
N ALA A 347 32.23 17.34 3.83
CA ALA A 347 32.30 18.78 4.02
C ALA A 347 31.67 19.21 5.36
N ALA A 348 30.49 18.67 5.68
CA ALA A 348 29.77 18.97 6.92
C ALA A 348 30.54 18.49 8.16
N VAL A 349 31.12 17.28 8.14
CA VAL A 349 31.94 16.78 9.27
C VAL A 349 33.20 17.62 9.46
N ARG A 350 33.88 18.01 8.37
CA ARG A 350 35.05 18.92 8.46
C ARG A 350 34.67 20.26 9.07
N PHE A 351 33.51 20.80 8.69
CA PHE A 351 32.98 22.04 9.28
C PHE A 351 32.72 21.91 10.78
N LEU A 352 32.07 20.82 11.20
CA LEU A 352 31.80 20.56 12.62
C LEU A 352 33.09 20.37 13.42
N LEU A 353 34.05 19.59 12.91
CA LEU A 353 35.36 19.38 13.54
C LEU A 353 36.16 20.68 13.67
N ALA A 354 36.16 21.52 12.63
CA ALA A 354 36.79 22.84 12.67
C ALA A 354 36.14 23.74 13.73
N GLY A 355 34.81 23.67 13.90
CA GLY A 355 34.07 24.36 14.96
C GLY A 355 34.45 23.91 16.38
N GLN A 356 34.92 22.67 16.53
CA GLN A 356 35.48 22.13 17.79
C GLN A 356 36.98 22.39 17.95
N GLY A 357 37.60 23.15 17.02
CA GLY A 357 39.03 23.47 17.05
C GLY A 357 39.94 22.38 16.47
N ASP A 358 39.41 21.30 15.89
CA ASP A 358 40.23 20.28 15.23
C ASP A 358 40.72 20.75 13.86
N ARG A 359 42.03 20.93 13.74
CA ARG A 359 42.72 21.27 12.49
C ARG A 359 43.55 20.12 11.92
N SER A 360 43.35 18.90 12.43
CA SER A 360 44.11 17.73 11.97
C SER A 360 43.76 17.41 10.50
N GLU A 361 44.77 17.31 9.64
CA GLU A 361 44.61 16.85 8.25
C GLU A 361 45.21 15.44 8.06
N GLY A 362 44.79 14.74 7.01
CA GLY A 362 45.34 13.43 6.63
C GLY A 362 44.94 12.23 7.50
N GLN A 363 44.12 12.40 8.54
CA GLN A 363 43.56 11.29 9.32
C GLN A 363 42.08 11.03 9.01
N PRO A 364 41.63 9.76 9.05
CA PRO A 364 40.24 9.43 8.80
C PRO A 364 39.27 10.17 9.73
N LEU A 365 38.15 10.64 9.18
CA LEU A 365 37.15 11.45 9.91
C LEU A 365 36.60 10.71 11.14
N MET A 366 36.33 9.40 11.03
CA MET A 366 35.84 8.59 12.16
C MET A 366 36.83 8.60 13.34
N ARG A 367 38.14 8.56 13.08
CA ARG A 367 39.17 8.63 14.13
C ARG A 367 39.26 10.01 14.77
N ARG A 368 39.05 11.07 13.97
CA ARG A 368 39.04 12.45 14.46
C ARG A 368 37.83 12.71 15.36
N LEU A 369 36.64 12.25 14.95
CA LEU A 369 35.41 12.33 15.75
C LEU A 369 35.55 11.63 17.10
N ALA A 370 36.19 10.45 17.14
CA ALA A 370 36.36 9.67 18.36
C ALA A 370 37.19 10.38 19.46
N ARG A 371 37.93 11.44 19.13
CA ARG A 371 38.67 12.27 20.10
C ARG A 371 37.75 13.17 20.93
N PHE A 372 36.55 13.42 20.43
CA PHE A 372 35.52 14.20 21.09
C PHE A 372 34.55 13.27 21.80
N GLY A 373 34.06 13.67 22.95
CA GLY A 373 33.05 12.94 23.69
C GLY A 373 32.17 13.90 24.46
N VAL A 374 30.91 14.02 24.05
CA VAL A 374 29.89 14.68 24.87
C VAL A 374 29.50 13.68 25.96
N PRO A 375 29.67 13.98 27.26
CA PRO A 375 29.08 13.18 28.32
C PRO A 375 27.56 13.34 28.22
N THR A 376 26.88 12.37 27.62
CA THR A 376 25.41 12.30 27.69
C THR A 376 25.02 11.86 29.09
N ARG A 377 24.88 12.82 30.02
CA ARG A 377 24.23 12.58 31.32
C ARG A 377 22.74 12.43 31.10
N ASP A 378 22.35 11.24 30.68
CA ASP A 378 20.95 10.89 30.57
C ASP A 378 20.42 10.51 31.96
N ALA A 379 19.79 11.49 32.63
CA ALA A 379 19.28 11.33 34.00
C ALA A 379 18.26 10.18 34.14
N ASN A 380 17.61 9.79 33.05
CA ASN A 380 16.58 8.75 33.01
C ASN A 380 17.10 7.40 32.52
N ALA A 381 18.40 7.26 32.21
CA ALA A 381 18.96 6.01 31.68
C ALA A 381 18.78 4.81 32.61
N SER A 382 18.86 5.02 33.92
CA SER A 382 18.63 3.97 34.91
C SER A 382 17.16 3.54 34.94
N ILE A 383 16.22 4.49 34.80
CA ILE A 383 14.78 4.20 34.78
C ILE A 383 14.43 3.38 33.55
N ARG A 384 14.88 3.81 32.35
CA ARG A 384 14.64 3.09 31.10
C ARG A 384 15.19 1.66 31.11
N ALA A 385 16.25 1.42 31.88
CA ALA A 385 16.86 0.10 31.96
C ALA A 385 16.14 -0.88 32.90
N VAL A 386 15.29 -0.38 33.79
CA VAL A 386 14.63 -1.16 34.85
C VAL A 386 13.13 -1.24 34.63
N ALA A 387 12.51 -0.22 34.03
CA ALA A 387 11.07 -0.11 33.87
C ALA A 387 10.41 -1.31 33.14
N PRO A 388 10.98 -1.88 32.06
CA PRO A 388 10.40 -3.06 31.41
C PRO A 388 10.38 -4.29 32.33
N LEU A 389 11.44 -4.51 33.12
CA LEU A 389 11.51 -5.60 34.08
C LEU A 389 10.53 -5.42 35.23
N PHE A 390 10.41 -4.20 35.75
CA PHE A 390 9.42 -3.86 36.75
C PHE A 390 8.00 -4.08 36.22
N HIS A 391 7.72 -3.70 34.97
CA HIS A 391 6.43 -3.93 34.32
C HIS A 391 6.08 -5.42 34.22
N VAL A 392 7.01 -6.27 33.74
CA VAL A 392 6.77 -7.72 33.66
C VAL A 392 6.58 -8.34 35.04
N ALA A 393 7.40 -7.95 36.03
CA ALA A 393 7.26 -8.44 37.40
C ALA A 393 5.92 -8.05 38.03
N LEU A 394 5.48 -6.82 37.80
CA LEU A 394 4.18 -6.29 38.22
C LEU A 394 3.03 -7.10 37.60
N CYS A 395 3.05 -7.29 36.28
CA CYS A 395 1.96 -7.98 35.55
C CYS A 395 1.87 -9.46 35.91
N LEU A 396 3.01 -10.11 36.19
CA LEU A 396 3.06 -11.52 36.61
C LEU A 396 2.88 -11.70 38.12
N GLY A 397 2.76 -10.63 38.90
CA GLY A 397 2.59 -10.66 40.36
C GLY A 397 3.78 -11.27 41.11
N LEU A 398 5.00 -10.96 40.68
CA LEU A 398 6.23 -11.42 41.35
C LEU A 398 6.50 -10.59 42.60
N LEU A 399 7.01 -11.25 43.64
CA LEU A 399 7.31 -10.62 44.92
C LEU A 399 8.78 -10.16 44.99
N PRO A 400 9.09 -9.05 45.68
CA PRO A 400 10.45 -8.54 45.82
C PRO A 400 11.44 -9.60 46.34
N GLU A 401 11.06 -10.33 47.38
CA GLU A 401 11.91 -11.34 48.03
C GLU A 401 12.22 -12.50 47.08
N ALA A 402 11.27 -12.84 46.22
CA ALA A 402 11.48 -13.88 45.23
C ALA A 402 12.49 -13.43 44.17
N ILE A 403 12.40 -12.18 43.71
CA ILE A 403 13.34 -11.58 42.77
C ILE A 403 14.76 -11.51 43.34
N ASP A 404 14.90 -11.08 44.60
CA ASP A 404 16.20 -10.99 45.27
C ASP A 404 16.88 -12.37 45.39
N ASN A 405 16.07 -13.42 45.63
CA ASN A 405 16.54 -14.80 45.76
C ASN A 405 16.59 -15.57 44.43
N ALA A 406 16.31 -14.93 43.30
CA ALA A 406 16.20 -15.60 42.01
C ALA A 406 17.51 -16.34 41.63
N GLY A 407 17.40 -17.58 41.19
CA GLY A 407 18.50 -18.35 40.62
C GLY A 407 18.94 -17.84 39.24
N SER A 408 20.10 -18.28 38.73
CA SER A 408 20.60 -17.86 37.41
C SER A 408 19.64 -18.17 36.26
N ALA A 409 18.95 -19.31 36.32
CA ALA A 409 17.95 -19.71 35.33
C ALA A 409 16.70 -18.81 35.35
N GLU A 410 16.15 -18.50 36.53
CA GLU A 410 14.97 -17.63 36.67
C GLU A 410 15.29 -16.19 36.22
N ARG A 411 16.48 -15.69 36.56
CA ARG A 411 16.98 -14.40 36.06
C ARG A 411 17.14 -14.39 34.54
N HIS A 412 17.54 -15.52 33.95
CA HIS A 412 17.60 -15.63 32.49
C HIS A 412 16.20 -15.57 31.87
N VAL A 413 15.22 -16.29 32.43
CA VAL A 413 13.83 -16.25 31.97
C VAL A 413 13.25 -14.83 32.06
N LEU A 414 13.41 -14.13 33.19
CA LEU A 414 12.97 -12.74 33.32
C LEU A 414 13.60 -11.82 32.28
N ARG A 415 14.90 -11.99 32.00
CA ARG A 415 15.60 -11.24 30.95
C ARG A 415 15.05 -11.54 29.57
N THR A 416 14.70 -12.79 29.28
CA THR A 416 14.06 -13.12 27.99
C THR A 416 12.70 -12.46 27.86
N LEU A 417 11.87 -12.42 28.92
CA LEU A 417 10.53 -11.83 28.88
C LEU A 417 10.49 -10.32 28.61
N VAL A 418 11.58 -9.61 28.92
CA VAL A 418 11.69 -8.15 28.72
C VAL A 418 12.53 -7.79 27.50
N ASP A 419 13.01 -8.79 26.74
CA ASP A 419 13.66 -8.56 25.46
C ASP A 419 12.65 -8.01 24.45
N GLY A 420 13.06 -7.03 23.64
CA GLY A 420 12.22 -6.48 22.56
C GLY A 420 11.74 -7.56 21.57
N SER A 421 12.43 -8.70 21.47
CA SER A 421 11.96 -9.87 20.71
C SER A 421 10.66 -10.46 21.27
N GLN A 422 10.46 -10.44 22.59
CA GLN A 422 9.22 -10.92 23.21
C GLN A 422 8.08 -9.95 23.04
N GLU A 423 8.33 -8.64 23.15
CA GLU A 423 7.31 -7.64 22.87
C GLU A 423 6.78 -7.78 21.43
N ARG A 424 7.69 -7.94 20.46
CA ARG A 424 7.32 -8.25 19.07
C ARG A 424 6.57 -9.57 18.95
N ARG A 425 6.92 -10.59 19.76
CA ARG A 425 6.15 -11.84 19.82
C ARG A 425 4.74 -11.64 20.36
N LEU A 426 4.53 -10.84 21.40
CA LEU A 426 3.19 -10.57 21.94
C LEU A 426 2.31 -9.86 20.91
N ARG A 427 2.84 -8.82 20.25
CA ARG A 427 2.14 -8.10 19.17
C ARG A 427 1.81 -9.02 17.98
N TRP A 428 2.71 -9.95 17.65
CA TRP A 428 2.46 -10.98 16.64
C TRP A 428 1.30 -11.94 17.03
N LEU A 429 1.22 -12.35 18.30
CA LEU A 429 0.10 -13.19 18.77
C LEU A 429 -1.24 -12.41 18.70
N TRP A 430 -1.22 -11.12 19.01
CA TRP A 430 -2.38 -10.25 18.84
C TRP A 430 -2.81 -10.13 17.37
N GLN A 431 -1.87 -9.92 16.46
CA GLN A 431 -2.13 -9.92 15.00
C GLN A 431 -2.84 -11.21 14.56
N LEU A 432 -2.35 -12.37 14.99
CA LEU A 432 -2.96 -13.66 14.67
C LEU A 432 -4.38 -13.82 15.21
N ALA A 433 -4.64 -13.33 16.43
CA ALA A 433 -5.96 -13.41 17.05
C ALA A 433 -6.97 -12.50 16.33
N TYR A 434 -6.52 -11.33 15.90
CA TYR A 434 -7.31 -10.39 15.11
C TYR A 434 -7.69 -10.95 13.74
N GLU A 435 -6.72 -11.48 13.00
CA GLU A 435 -6.96 -12.14 11.71
C GLU A 435 -7.83 -13.40 11.86
N ARG A 436 -7.64 -14.17 12.94
CA ARG A 436 -8.49 -15.33 13.25
C ARG A 436 -9.95 -14.93 13.40
N ARG A 437 -10.26 -13.86 14.14
CA ARG A 437 -11.65 -13.43 14.35
C ARG A 437 -12.36 -13.12 13.04
N TYR A 438 -11.71 -12.36 12.17
CA TYR A 438 -12.26 -12.04 10.85
C TYR A 438 -12.40 -13.28 9.96
N ARG A 439 -11.36 -14.14 9.91
CA ARG A 439 -11.41 -15.41 9.17
C ARG A 439 -12.59 -16.26 9.61
N VAL A 440 -12.81 -16.45 10.92
CA VAL A 440 -13.94 -17.24 11.42
C VAL A 440 -15.26 -16.63 10.99
N GLN A 441 -15.43 -15.30 11.10
CA GLN A 441 -16.66 -14.62 10.66
C GLN A 441 -16.96 -14.88 9.18
N VAL A 442 -15.96 -14.80 8.32
CA VAL A 442 -16.09 -15.03 6.88
C VAL A 442 -16.37 -16.50 6.58
N LEU A 443 -15.59 -17.44 7.11
CA LEU A 443 -15.76 -18.86 6.82
C LEU A 443 -17.07 -19.41 7.40
N ASP A 444 -17.47 -19.00 8.61
CA ASP A 444 -18.78 -19.33 9.16
C ASP A 444 -19.89 -18.83 8.23
N ALA A 445 -19.74 -17.61 7.69
CA ALA A 445 -20.73 -17.03 6.79
C ALA A 445 -20.80 -17.78 5.46
N LEU A 446 -19.68 -18.08 4.81
CA LEU A 446 -19.66 -18.81 3.54
C LEU A 446 -20.20 -20.24 3.66
N VAL A 447 -19.95 -20.90 4.79
CA VAL A 447 -20.44 -22.26 5.05
C VAL A 447 -21.93 -22.29 5.40
N ARG A 448 -22.43 -21.29 6.14
CA ARG A 448 -23.81 -21.30 6.67
C ARG A 448 -24.78 -20.44 5.87
N HIS A 449 -24.29 -19.65 4.93
CA HIS A 449 -25.12 -18.88 4.03
C HIS A 449 -25.83 -19.82 3.05
N PRO A 450 -27.17 -19.73 2.93
CA PRO A 450 -27.92 -20.59 2.02
C PRO A 450 -27.59 -20.26 0.56
N ARG A 451 -26.69 -21.05 -0.06
CA ARG A 451 -26.26 -20.93 -1.47
C ARG A 451 -27.42 -20.94 -2.49
N HIS A 452 -28.59 -21.45 -2.06
CA HIS A 452 -29.80 -21.59 -2.89
C HIS A 452 -31.00 -20.80 -2.35
N GLY A 453 -30.78 -19.82 -1.46
CA GLY A 453 -31.87 -19.03 -0.86
C GLY A 453 -32.52 -18.00 -1.80
N TRP A 454 -31.85 -17.67 -2.90
CA TRP A 454 -32.35 -16.78 -3.94
C TRP A 454 -32.99 -17.62 -5.05
N ALA A 455 -34.30 -17.46 -5.28
CA ALA A 455 -34.95 -18.05 -6.45
C ALA A 455 -34.46 -17.33 -7.70
N LEU A 456 -33.43 -17.87 -8.35
CA LEU A 456 -32.84 -17.29 -9.56
C LEU A 456 -33.78 -17.55 -10.76
N PRO A 457 -34.19 -16.51 -11.50
CA PRO A 457 -34.76 -16.70 -12.82
C PRO A 457 -33.71 -17.36 -13.72
N ALA A 458 -34.03 -18.53 -14.27
CA ALA A 458 -33.20 -19.18 -15.28
C ALA A 458 -33.95 -19.15 -16.62
N PRO A 459 -33.38 -18.57 -17.70
CA PRO A 459 -32.06 -17.90 -17.77
C PRO A 459 -32.07 -16.44 -17.26
N PRO A 460 -30.90 -15.88 -16.87
CA PRO A 460 -30.76 -14.46 -16.53
C PRO A 460 -31.03 -13.58 -17.76
N HIS A 461 -31.62 -12.41 -17.55
CA HIS A 461 -31.87 -11.47 -18.65
C HIS A 461 -30.64 -10.64 -19.01
N THR A 462 -29.72 -10.42 -18.06
CA THR A 462 -28.51 -9.61 -18.24
C THR A 462 -27.39 -10.13 -17.35
N GLN A 463 -26.20 -10.27 -17.94
CA GLN A 463 -24.97 -10.56 -17.21
C GLN A 463 -24.12 -9.31 -17.11
N VAL A 464 -23.52 -9.05 -15.96
CA VAL A 464 -22.65 -7.89 -15.73
C VAL A 464 -21.30 -8.35 -15.20
N VAL A 465 -20.26 -8.17 -15.99
CA VAL A 465 -18.87 -8.46 -15.64
C VAL A 465 -18.22 -7.18 -15.12
N CYS A 466 -17.89 -7.13 -13.85
CA CYS A 466 -17.17 -6.01 -13.23
C CYS A 466 -15.68 -6.34 -13.06
N CYS A 467 -14.88 -5.31 -12.77
CA CYS A 467 -13.56 -5.52 -12.18
C CYS A 467 -13.69 -6.34 -10.88
N ILE A 468 -12.66 -7.11 -10.52
CA ILE A 468 -12.56 -7.82 -9.24
C ILE A 468 -12.48 -6.91 -8.02
N ASP A 469 -12.33 -5.60 -8.22
CA ASP A 469 -12.14 -4.56 -7.21
C ASP A 469 -13.17 -4.68 -6.06
N ASP A 470 -12.72 -4.53 -4.81
CA ASP A 470 -13.57 -4.64 -3.62
C ASP A 470 -14.65 -3.55 -3.54
N ARG A 471 -14.43 -2.41 -4.21
CA ARG A 471 -15.43 -1.34 -4.34
C ARG A 471 -16.62 -1.73 -5.23
N GLU A 472 -16.43 -2.69 -6.13
CA GLU A 472 -17.47 -3.23 -7.02
C GLU A 472 -18.37 -4.25 -6.30
N GLU A 473 -17.95 -4.77 -5.14
CA GLU A 473 -18.69 -5.78 -4.38
C GLU A 473 -20.10 -5.31 -4.00
N SER A 474 -20.21 -4.12 -3.41
CA SER A 474 -21.50 -3.53 -3.04
C SER A 474 -22.33 -3.14 -4.27
N PHE A 475 -21.71 -2.61 -5.32
CA PHE A 475 -22.41 -2.23 -6.55
C PHE A 475 -23.12 -3.45 -7.17
N ARG A 476 -22.39 -4.55 -7.34
CA ARG A 476 -22.92 -5.81 -7.84
C ARG A 476 -24.06 -6.34 -6.99
N ARG A 477 -23.90 -6.27 -5.66
CA ARG A 477 -24.91 -6.73 -4.70
C ARG A 477 -26.18 -5.88 -4.76
N HIS A 478 -26.06 -4.55 -4.84
CA HIS A 478 -27.21 -3.65 -5.02
C HIS A 478 -27.95 -3.92 -6.32
N LEU A 479 -27.23 -4.17 -7.43
CA LEU A 479 -27.87 -4.54 -8.70
C LEU A 479 -28.65 -5.86 -8.60
N GLU A 480 -28.06 -6.88 -7.97
CA GLU A 480 -28.70 -8.18 -7.77
C GLU A 480 -29.89 -8.13 -6.79
N GLU A 481 -29.86 -7.22 -5.80
CA GLU A 481 -30.98 -6.96 -4.88
C GLU A 481 -32.17 -6.29 -5.56
N LEU A 482 -31.94 -5.48 -6.60
CA LEU A 482 -32.99 -4.79 -7.34
C LEU A 482 -33.79 -5.75 -8.23
N ASP A 483 -33.08 -6.59 -8.99
CA ASP A 483 -33.69 -7.61 -9.85
C ASP A 483 -32.88 -8.92 -9.79
N PRO A 484 -33.49 -10.04 -9.33
CA PRO A 484 -32.79 -11.33 -9.30
C PRO A 484 -32.42 -11.87 -10.68
N GLY A 485 -32.95 -11.29 -11.77
CA GLY A 485 -32.60 -11.62 -13.15
C GLY A 485 -31.21 -11.12 -13.61
N TYR A 486 -30.51 -10.33 -12.79
CA TYR A 486 -29.10 -10.01 -12.97
C TYR A 486 -28.18 -11.11 -12.44
N GLU A 487 -27.17 -11.45 -13.23
CA GLU A 487 -26.06 -12.32 -12.83
C GLU A 487 -24.73 -11.56 -12.97
N THR A 488 -23.95 -11.47 -11.89
CA THR A 488 -22.73 -10.68 -11.90
C THR A 488 -21.47 -11.54 -11.83
N PHE A 489 -20.44 -11.12 -12.55
CA PHE A 489 -19.13 -11.75 -12.62
C PHE A 489 -18.04 -10.76 -12.25
N GLY A 490 -16.90 -11.27 -11.80
CA GLY A 490 -15.71 -10.46 -11.52
C GLY A 490 -14.51 -10.99 -12.28
N TYR A 491 -13.83 -10.11 -13.01
CA TYR A 491 -12.60 -10.42 -13.74
C TYR A 491 -11.63 -9.25 -13.65
N ALA A 492 -10.31 -9.50 -13.68
CA ALA A 492 -9.33 -8.43 -13.51
C ALA A 492 -9.53 -7.33 -14.59
N GLY A 493 -9.49 -6.05 -14.21
CA GLY A 493 -9.93 -4.94 -15.07
C GLY A 493 -9.18 -4.73 -16.40
N PHE A 494 -8.14 -5.52 -16.67
CA PHE A 494 -7.51 -5.58 -17.98
C PHE A 494 -8.20 -6.54 -18.97
N PHE A 495 -9.13 -7.38 -18.51
CA PHE A 495 -9.94 -8.29 -19.33
C PHE A 495 -9.13 -9.13 -20.33
N GLY A 496 -7.95 -9.60 -19.90
CA GLY A 496 -7.07 -10.41 -20.74
C GLY A 496 -6.25 -9.63 -21.78
N LEU A 497 -6.44 -8.31 -21.89
CA LEU A 497 -5.78 -7.45 -22.86
C LEU A 497 -4.46 -6.91 -22.31
N THR A 498 -3.33 -7.34 -22.89
CA THR A 498 -2.00 -6.86 -22.51
C THR A 498 -1.60 -5.69 -23.39
N VAL A 499 -2.20 -4.52 -23.15
CA VAL A 499 -2.11 -3.37 -24.06
C VAL A 499 -1.59 -2.11 -23.39
N ARG A 500 -0.98 -1.23 -24.20
CA ARG A 500 -0.89 0.20 -23.91
C ARG A 500 -1.98 0.94 -24.66
N ALA A 501 -2.45 2.08 -24.16
CA ALA A 501 -3.48 2.87 -24.83
C ALA A 501 -3.05 4.31 -25.08
N VAL A 502 -3.41 4.83 -26.25
CA VAL A 502 -3.36 6.26 -26.59
C VAL A 502 -4.79 6.77 -26.55
N LEU A 503 -5.08 7.61 -25.55
CA LEU A 503 -6.38 8.24 -25.37
C LEU A 503 -6.45 9.57 -26.13
N PRO A 504 -7.66 10.06 -26.47
CA PRO A 504 -7.82 11.36 -27.11
C PRO A 504 -7.11 12.47 -26.33
N GLY A 505 -6.40 13.34 -27.04
CA GLY A 505 -5.66 14.45 -26.44
C GLY A 505 -4.26 14.11 -25.90
N THR A 506 -3.94 12.82 -25.71
CA THR A 506 -2.62 12.35 -25.23
C THR A 506 -1.66 12.06 -26.40
N SER A 507 -0.35 12.25 -26.18
CA SER A 507 0.70 12.03 -27.19
C SER A 507 1.54 10.78 -26.95
N ARG A 508 1.42 10.13 -25.77
CA ARG A 508 2.19 8.95 -25.39
C ARG A 508 1.28 7.81 -24.92
N PRO A 509 1.57 6.57 -25.31
CA PRO A 509 0.80 5.41 -24.86
C PRO A 509 1.03 5.13 -23.37
N ARG A 510 -0.05 4.93 -22.61
CA ARG A 510 -0.03 4.55 -21.18
C ARG A 510 -0.23 3.05 -21.03
N HIS A 511 0.34 2.45 -19.99
CA HIS A 511 0.09 1.03 -19.70
C HIS A 511 -1.35 0.83 -19.19
N HIS A 512 -2.03 -0.19 -19.70
CA HIS A 512 -3.37 -0.61 -19.26
C HIS A 512 -3.40 -2.10 -18.95
N CYS A 513 -2.29 -2.63 -18.41
CA CYS A 513 -2.12 -4.01 -17.97
C CYS A 513 -1.28 -4.05 -16.68
N PRO A 514 -1.27 -5.17 -15.93
CA PRO A 514 -0.51 -5.28 -14.69
C PRO A 514 1.00 -5.08 -14.93
N ALA A 515 1.73 -4.51 -13.97
CA ALA A 515 3.14 -4.16 -14.15
C ALA A 515 4.08 -5.35 -14.39
N GLY A 516 3.72 -6.53 -13.87
CA GLY A 516 4.44 -7.79 -14.11
C GLY A 516 4.18 -8.39 -15.50
N ILE A 517 3.23 -7.84 -16.27
CA ILE A 517 2.86 -8.32 -17.59
C ILE A 517 3.29 -7.30 -18.64
N ALA A 518 4.15 -7.72 -19.56
CA ALA A 518 4.58 -6.89 -20.68
C ALA A 518 3.40 -6.63 -21.63
N ALA A 519 3.25 -5.37 -22.06
CA ALA A 519 2.30 -5.02 -23.10
C ALA A 519 2.76 -5.59 -24.45
N THR A 520 1.83 -6.13 -25.20
CA THR A 520 2.06 -6.76 -26.52
C THR A 520 1.54 -5.90 -27.66
N HIS A 521 0.56 -5.03 -27.41
CA HIS A 521 -0.10 -4.21 -28.43
C HIS A 521 -0.38 -2.80 -27.92
N VAL A 522 -0.68 -1.89 -28.86
CA VAL A 522 -1.18 -0.54 -28.59
C VAL A 522 -2.61 -0.40 -29.12
N LEU A 523 -3.52 0.07 -28.28
CA LEU A 523 -4.84 0.51 -28.69
C LEU A 523 -4.87 2.03 -28.83
N VAL A 524 -5.52 2.53 -29.87
CA VAL A 524 -5.65 3.97 -30.14
C VAL A 524 -7.14 4.30 -30.19
N GLU A 525 -7.54 5.25 -29.36
CA GLU A 525 -8.89 5.81 -29.38
C GLU A 525 -8.87 7.16 -30.12
N GLU A 526 -9.66 7.25 -31.18
CA GLU A 526 -9.70 8.40 -32.09
C GLU A 526 -11.10 9.03 -32.08
N PRO A 527 -11.24 10.36 -32.22
CA PRO A 527 -12.55 10.98 -32.47
C PRO A 527 -13.17 10.49 -33.79
N CYS A 528 -14.49 10.28 -33.82
CA CYS A 528 -15.23 9.86 -35.02
C CYS A 528 -15.32 10.97 -36.10
N GLU A 529 -15.38 12.24 -35.70
CA GLU A 529 -15.44 13.38 -36.63
C GLU A 529 -14.23 14.34 -36.48
N PRO A 530 -13.49 14.64 -37.56
CA PRO A 530 -12.38 15.59 -37.52
C PRO A 530 -12.82 17.04 -37.27
N ALA A 531 -14.06 17.44 -37.60
CA ALA A 531 -14.57 18.78 -37.30
C ALA A 531 -14.81 19.01 -35.79
N HIS A 532 -14.96 17.93 -35.02
CA HIS A 532 -15.01 17.93 -33.56
C HIS A 532 -13.61 17.80 -32.93
N HIS A 533 -12.56 18.30 -33.59
CA HIS A 533 -11.36 18.72 -32.86
C HIS A 533 -11.67 19.88 -31.89
N ALA A 534 -12.80 20.57 -32.02
CA ALA A 534 -13.15 21.75 -31.24
C ALA A 534 -13.56 21.50 -29.77
N PRO A 535 -14.17 20.39 -29.29
CA PRO A 535 -14.45 20.18 -27.86
C PRO A 535 -13.20 19.78 -27.08
N PHE A 536 -12.39 18.85 -27.60
CA PHE A 536 -11.04 18.57 -27.08
C PHE A 536 -10.06 19.72 -27.34
N GLY A 537 -10.36 20.53 -28.36
CA GLY A 537 -9.71 21.78 -28.72
C GLY A 537 -10.15 22.97 -27.87
N ALA A 538 -11.33 22.91 -27.26
CA ALA A 538 -11.91 23.91 -26.37
C ALA A 538 -11.50 23.61 -24.93
N GLU A 539 -11.34 22.33 -24.56
CA GLU A 539 -10.46 21.95 -23.46
C GLU A 539 -9.03 22.37 -23.80
N ARG A 540 -8.40 22.01 -24.93
CA ARG A 540 -7.12 22.65 -25.34
C ARG A 540 -7.15 24.15 -25.65
N ALA A 541 -8.27 24.86 -25.51
CA ALA A 541 -8.35 26.33 -25.59
C ALA A 541 -8.75 26.93 -24.24
N LEU A 542 -9.24 26.13 -23.29
CA LEU A 542 -9.37 26.43 -21.86
C LEU A 542 -8.13 25.96 -21.11
N GLU A 543 -7.72 24.70 -21.23
CA GLU A 543 -6.35 24.19 -21.12
C GLU A 543 -5.40 24.83 -22.12
N GLY A 544 -5.82 25.52 -23.19
CA GLY A 544 -4.93 26.42 -23.98
C GLY A 544 -5.20 27.89 -23.76
N MET A 545 -6.05 28.21 -22.79
CA MET A 545 -6.05 29.47 -22.04
C MET A 545 -5.33 29.27 -20.69
N GLN A 546 -5.16 28.03 -20.21
CA GLN A 546 -4.32 27.60 -19.10
C GLN A 546 -2.94 27.14 -19.59
N SER A 547 -2.83 26.53 -20.77
CA SER A 547 -1.59 26.42 -21.57
C SER A 547 -1.43 27.64 -22.46
N GLY A 548 -2.47 28.44 -22.60
CA GLY A 548 -2.36 29.83 -23.02
C GLY A 548 -1.72 30.57 -21.87
N ALA A 549 -2.14 30.33 -20.63
CA ALA A 549 -1.39 30.74 -19.46
C ALA A 549 -0.04 30.02 -19.32
N ASP A 550 0.19 28.77 -19.78
CA ASP A 550 1.52 28.14 -19.73
C ASP A 550 2.42 28.55 -20.91
N VAL A 551 1.91 28.89 -22.08
CA VAL A 551 2.67 29.42 -23.23
C VAL A 551 2.86 30.93 -23.06
N PHE A 552 1.91 31.59 -22.39
CA PHE A 552 2.05 32.95 -21.91
C PHE A 552 2.92 32.99 -20.65
N GLU A 553 2.95 31.99 -19.74
CA GLU A 553 3.87 31.89 -18.58
C GLU A 553 5.27 31.46 -19.02
N ARG A 554 5.41 30.44 -19.89
CA ARG A 554 6.67 30.08 -20.55
C ARG A 554 7.24 31.25 -21.38
N GLY A 555 6.41 32.24 -21.73
CA GLY A 555 6.81 33.50 -22.38
C GLY A 555 6.73 34.78 -21.50
N ALA A 556 6.22 34.73 -20.27
CA ALA A 556 5.92 35.91 -19.44
C ALA A 556 6.90 36.14 -18.30
N THR A 557 7.92 35.30 -18.15
CA THR A 557 9.04 35.57 -17.23
C THR A 557 10.03 36.60 -17.78
N ILE A 558 9.86 37.09 -19.02
CA ILE A 558 10.82 38.01 -19.67
C ILE A 558 10.45 39.51 -19.51
N GLY A 559 9.43 39.89 -18.72
CA GLY A 559 9.23 41.32 -18.42
C GLY A 559 8.11 41.70 -17.44
N LEU A 560 8.40 42.72 -16.61
CA LEU A 560 7.55 43.30 -15.56
C LEU A 560 6.10 43.58 -16.00
N VAL A 561 5.90 43.99 -17.25
CA VAL A 561 4.59 44.38 -17.82
C VAL A 561 3.75 43.16 -18.23
N ARG A 562 4.36 42.13 -18.81
CA ARG A 562 3.67 40.89 -19.22
C ARG A 562 3.29 40.03 -18.00
N GLY A 563 4.15 39.96 -16.98
CA GLY A 563 3.82 39.31 -15.71
C GLY A 563 2.67 39.98 -14.95
N SER A 564 2.55 41.31 -15.03
CA SER A 564 1.45 42.06 -14.40
C SER A 564 0.09 41.81 -15.06
N LEU A 565 0.06 41.72 -16.40
CA LEU A 565 -1.15 41.37 -17.17
C LEU A 565 -1.56 39.91 -16.97
N ALA A 566 -0.60 38.99 -16.91
CA ALA A 566 -0.84 37.60 -16.55
C ALA A 566 -1.40 37.46 -15.13
N GLY A 567 -0.88 38.23 -14.16
CA GLY A 567 -1.42 38.28 -12.79
C GLY A 567 -2.86 38.80 -12.70
N LEU A 568 -3.24 39.77 -13.53
CA LEU A 568 -4.63 40.25 -13.64
C LEU A 568 -5.57 39.22 -14.28
N ALA A 569 -5.13 38.54 -15.35
CA ALA A 569 -5.89 37.46 -15.97
C ALA A 569 -6.02 36.25 -15.04
N GLY A 570 -4.96 35.89 -14.31
CA GLY A 570 -4.97 34.87 -13.25
C GLY A 570 -5.91 35.23 -12.10
N SER A 571 -6.08 36.52 -11.79
CA SER A 571 -7.05 36.97 -10.78
C SER A 571 -8.50 36.71 -11.23
N LEU A 572 -8.81 36.72 -12.53
CA LEU A 572 -10.13 36.32 -13.03
C LEU A 572 -10.36 34.80 -12.93
N ALA A 573 -9.30 33.99 -12.98
CA ALA A 573 -9.38 32.55 -12.72
C ALA A 573 -9.70 32.22 -11.26
N LEU A 574 -9.57 33.19 -10.33
CA LEU A 574 -10.02 33.04 -8.94
C LEU A 574 -11.54 32.92 -8.83
N LEU A 575 -12.32 33.51 -9.75
CA LEU A 575 -13.79 33.42 -9.71
C LEU A 575 -14.31 31.98 -9.89
N PRO A 576 -13.95 31.26 -10.98
CA PRO A 576 -14.35 29.86 -11.11
C PRO A 576 -13.72 28.96 -10.04
N MET A 577 -12.51 29.29 -9.54
CA MET A 577 -11.90 28.54 -8.44
C MET A 577 -12.66 28.74 -7.12
N ALA A 578 -13.01 29.98 -6.78
CA ALA A 578 -13.83 30.31 -5.62
C ALA A 578 -15.23 29.71 -5.73
N TRP A 579 -15.82 29.69 -6.93
CA TRP A 579 -17.08 28.99 -7.18
C TRP A 579 -16.97 27.49 -6.91
N ARG A 580 -15.91 26.82 -7.40
CA ARG A 580 -15.63 25.40 -7.11
C ARG A 580 -15.44 25.12 -5.62
N LEU A 581 -14.73 25.99 -4.91
CA LEU A 581 -14.49 25.88 -3.47
C LEU A 581 -15.76 26.08 -2.63
N LEU A 582 -16.59 27.07 -2.97
CA LEU A 582 -17.79 27.41 -2.21
C LEU A 582 -19.02 26.58 -2.60
N PHE A 583 -19.08 26.11 -3.84
CA PHE A 583 -20.22 25.39 -4.42
C PHE A 583 -19.76 24.16 -5.22
N PRO A 584 -19.10 23.17 -4.58
CA PRO A 584 -18.57 21.99 -5.26
C PRO A 584 -19.68 21.16 -5.93
N GLU A 585 -20.83 20.97 -5.28
CA GLU A 585 -21.97 20.24 -5.88
C GLU A 585 -22.51 20.91 -7.16
N ALA A 586 -22.69 22.23 -7.12
CA ALA A 586 -23.16 22.98 -8.30
C ALA A 586 -22.12 22.98 -9.42
N SER A 587 -20.84 22.99 -9.06
CA SER A 587 -19.72 22.88 -10.00
C SER A 587 -19.69 21.52 -10.67
N ALA A 588 -19.95 20.43 -9.94
CA ALA A 588 -20.01 19.08 -10.48
C ALA A 588 -21.14 18.92 -11.50
N VAL A 589 -22.34 19.44 -11.20
CA VAL A 589 -23.47 19.42 -12.14
C VAL A 589 -23.14 20.23 -13.41
N ALA A 590 -22.48 21.38 -13.26
CA ALA A 590 -22.06 22.20 -14.40
C ALA A 590 -20.94 21.53 -15.23
N ALA A 591 -20.00 20.84 -14.58
CA ALA A 591 -18.93 20.10 -15.23
C ALA A 591 -19.47 18.92 -16.04
N ARG A 592 -20.41 18.13 -15.49
CA ARG A 592 -21.09 17.04 -16.21
C ARG A 592 -21.78 17.51 -17.49
N ARG A 593 -22.41 18.69 -17.47
CA ARG A 593 -23.03 19.28 -18.68
C ARG A 593 -22.00 19.75 -19.73
N ARG A 594 -20.76 20.00 -19.33
CA ARG A 594 -19.66 20.41 -20.22
C ARG A 594 -18.88 19.22 -20.78
N HIS A 595 -18.83 18.10 -20.07
CA HIS A 595 -18.18 16.85 -20.50
C HIS A 595 -19.08 15.98 -21.41
N LEU A 596 -19.68 16.58 -22.43
CA LEU A 596 -20.15 15.77 -23.58
C LEU A 596 -18.90 15.22 -24.25
N ARG A 597 -18.51 13.98 -23.91
CA ARG A 597 -17.42 13.29 -24.60
C ARG A 597 -17.80 13.21 -26.08
N PRO A 598 -16.99 13.78 -26.98
CA PRO A 598 -17.26 13.61 -28.39
C PRO A 598 -17.18 12.12 -28.73
N GLU A 599 -17.97 11.70 -29.70
CA GLU A 599 -18.01 10.32 -30.12
C GLU A 599 -16.61 9.88 -30.60
N THR A 600 -16.09 8.81 -30.00
CA THR A 600 -14.80 8.23 -30.34
C THR A 600 -14.98 6.84 -30.91
N ARG A 601 -13.99 6.39 -31.68
CA ARG A 601 -13.84 5.02 -32.17
C ARG A 601 -12.56 4.41 -31.64
N LEU A 602 -12.63 3.16 -31.22
CA LEU A 602 -11.47 2.39 -30.83
C LEU A 602 -10.90 1.66 -32.04
N ARG A 603 -9.61 1.88 -32.34
CA ARG A 603 -8.90 1.13 -33.37
C ARG A 603 -8.51 -0.25 -32.83
N LEU A 604 -9.43 -1.19 -32.97
CA LEU A 604 -9.29 -2.55 -32.46
C LEU A 604 -8.50 -3.48 -33.39
N LEU A 605 -8.74 -3.42 -34.71
CA LEU A 605 -8.10 -4.30 -35.69
C LEU A 605 -6.75 -3.75 -36.13
N GLN A 606 -5.76 -4.64 -36.22
CA GLN A 606 -4.46 -4.33 -36.82
C GLN A 606 -4.61 -4.02 -38.32
N ALA A 607 -3.93 -2.98 -38.79
CA ALA A 607 -3.89 -2.62 -40.20
C ALA A 607 -2.91 -3.52 -40.98
N GLU A 608 -3.14 -3.68 -42.28
CA GLU A 608 -2.19 -4.32 -43.21
C GLU A 608 -1.62 -3.27 -44.18
N PRO A 609 -0.29 -3.03 -44.20
CA PRO A 609 0.74 -3.62 -43.33
C PRO A 609 0.67 -3.13 -41.87
N PRO A 610 1.20 -3.88 -40.90
CA PRO A 610 1.20 -3.51 -39.49
C PRO A 610 1.86 -2.15 -39.23
N GLN A 611 1.13 -1.27 -38.56
CA GLN A 611 1.70 -0.04 -38.01
C GLN A 611 2.15 -0.28 -36.57
N THR A 612 3.22 0.37 -36.15
CA THR A 612 3.78 0.24 -34.81
C THR A 612 3.92 1.58 -34.10
N LEU A 613 3.84 1.56 -32.77
CA LEU A 613 4.15 2.68 -31.88
C LEU A 613 5.01 2.14 -30.73
N ASP A 614 6.15 2.79 -30.46
CA ASP A 614 7.16 2.32 -29.50
C ASP A 614 7.57 0.84 -29.72
N GLY A 615 7.63 0.39 -30.97
CA GLY A 615 7.98 -0.98 -31.34
C GLY A 615 6.85 -2.01 -31.15
N LEU A 616 5.68 -1.61 -30.67
CA LEU A 616 4.50 -2.48 -30.50
C LEU A 616 3.49 -2.28 -31.64
N PRO A 617 2.85 -3.35 -32.15
CA PRO A 617 1.79 -3.25 -33.15
C PRO A 617 0.57 -2.49 -32.63
N ILE A 618 -0.02 -1.66 -33.50
CA ILE A 618 -1.27 -0.94 -33.23
C ILE A 618 -2.47 -1.78 -33.68
N GLY A 619 -3.36 -2.11 -32.74
CA GLY A 619 -4.51 -3.01 -32.93
C GLY A 619 -4.11 -4.49 -32.80
N LEU A 620 -5.10 -5.36 -32.65
CA LEU A 620 -4.97 -6.81 -32.46
C LEU A 620 -5.26 -7.56 -33.76
N THR A 621 -4.71 -8.76 -33.93
CA THR A 621 -5.15 -9.68 -34.99
C THR A 621 -6.43 -10.39 -34.59
N THR A 622 -7.18 -10.94 -35.58
CA THR A 622 -8.36 -11.77 -35.28
C THR A 622 -7.99 -12.99 -34.42
N ALA A 623 -6.81 -13.58 -34.63
CA ALA A 623 -6.35 -14.71 -33.82
C ALA A 623 -6.13 -14.32 -32.35
N ASP A 624 -5.52 -13.16 -32.09
CA ASP A 624 -5.36 -12.63 -30.73
C ASP A 624 -6.72 -12.40 -30.06
N MET A 625 -7.67 -11.82 -30.79
CA MET A 625 -9.02 -11.55 -30.28
C MET A 625 -9.77 -12.85 -29.92
N VAL A 626 -9.69 -13.89 -30.75
CA VAL A 626 -10.28 -15.21 -30.46
C VAL A 626 -9.66 -15.82 -29.21
N GLN A 627 -8.33 -15.75 -29.07
CA GLN A 627 -7.64 -16.27 -27.89
C GLN A 627 -8.03 -15.53 -26.61
N VAL A 628 -8.08 -14.18 -26.66
CA VAL A 628 -8.46 -13.35 -25.51
C VAL A 628 -9.90 -13.64 -25.10
N ALA A 629 -10.86 -13.63 -26.03
CA ALA A 629 -12.26 -13.90 -25.75
C ALA A 629 -12.46 -15.32 -25.18
N GLY A 630 -11.88 -16.34 -25.82
CA GLY A 630 -12.03 -17.73 -25.42
C GLY A 630 -11.47 -17.98 -24.03
N ARG A 631 -10.30 -17.43 -23.71
CA ARG A 631 -9.68 -17.52 -22.39
C ARG A 631 -10.54 -16.84 -21.32
N VAL A 632 -10.92 -15.58 -21.52
CA VAL A 632 -11.65 -14.80 -20.51
C VAL A 632 -13.04 -15.40 -20.22
N LEU A 633 -13.77 -15.80 -21.25
CA LEU A 633 -15.08 -16.44 -21.09
C LEU A 633 -14.95 -17.81 -20.40
N GLY A 634 -13.92 -18.60 -20.77
CA GLY A 634 -13.64 -19.90 -20.16
C GLY A 634 -13.24 -19.80 -18.70
N GLU A 635 -12.34 -18.88 -18.35
CA GLU A 635 -11.85 -18.66 -16.98
C GLU A 635 -12.96 -18.24 -16.03
N MET A 636 -13.86 -17.35 -16.47
CA MET A 636 -15.03 -16.94 -15.68
C MET A 636 -16.06 -18.06 -15.48
N GLY A 637 -16.00 -19.14 -16.27
CA GLY A 637 -17.02 -20.19 -16.26
C GLY A 637 -18.34 -19.76 -16.89
N LEU A 638 -18.33 -18.83 -17.85
CA LEU A 638 -19.53 -18.37 -18.56
C LEU A 638 -20.02 -19.45 -19.54
N GLY A 639 -20.84 -20.39 -19.04
CA GLY A 639 -21.39 -21.49 -19.85
C GLY A 639 -22.60 -21.09 -20.71
N SER A 640 -23.52 -20.29 -20.16
CA SER A 640 -24.69 -19.75 -20.87
C SER A 640 -24.68 -18.23 -20.83
N LEU A 641 -24.76 -17.59 -21.99
CA LEU A 641 -24.74 -16.13 -22.09
C LEU A 641 -26.16 -15.56 -22.11
N ALA A 642 -26.35 -14.47 -21.36
CA ALA A 642 -27.59 -13.70 -21.40
C ALA A 642 -27.75 -12.97 -22.76
N PRO A 643 -28.96 -12.50 -23.10
CA PRO A 643 -29.18 -11.66 -24.27
C PRO A 643 -28.32 -10.39 -24.28
N LEU A 644 -28.07 -9.81 -23.10
CA LEU A 644 -27.20 -8.66 -22.92
C LEU A 644 -26.09 -8.98 -21.93
N VAL A 645 -24.84 -8.76 -22.32
CA VAL A 645 -23.66 -8.90 -21.45
C VAL A 645 -22.96 -7.56 -21.35
N VAL A 646 -22.79 -7.05 -20.14
CA VAL A 646 -22.15 -5.75 -19.89
C VAL A 646 -20.81 -5.98 -19.24
N VAL A 647 -19.78 -5.29 -19.72
CA VAL A 647 -18.42 -5.39 -19.21
C VAL A 647 -18.01 -4.02 -18.69
N LEU A 648 -17.84 -3.90 -17.38
CA LEU A 648 -17.55 -2.65 -16.69
C LEU A 648 -16.11 -2.63 -16.18
N GLY A 649 -15.29 -1.78 -16.79
CA GLY A 649 -13.99 -1.44 -16.26
C GLY A 649 -14.11 -0.23 -15.34
N HIS A 650 -13.40 -0.23 -14.22
CA HIS A 650 -13.53 0.87 -13.25
C HIS A 650 -12.39 1.90 -13.34
N GLY A 651 -12.61 3.06 -12.74
CA GLY A 651 -11.60 4.07 -12.43
C GLY A 651 -12.17 5.06 -11.42
N SER A 652 -11.41 6.10 -11.07
CA SER A 652 -11.79 7.06 -10.04
C SER A 652 -11.50 8.49 -10.49
N ALA A 653 -12.49 9.37 -10.37
CA ALA A 653 -12.31 10.81 -10.58
C ALA A 653 -11.89 11.52 -9.28
N SER A 654 -10.93 12.43 -9.40
CA SER A 654 -10.62 13.41 -8.37
C SER A 654 -9.89 14.61 -8.99
N VAL A 655 -10.10 15.79 -8.43
CA VAL A 655 -9.36 17.00 -8.78
C VAL A 655 -8.21 17.23 -7.80
N ASN A 656 -7.12 17.85 -8.26
CA ASN A 656 -5.99 18.27 -7.42
C ASN A 656 -5.41 17.16 -6.49
N ASN A 657 -5.33 15.92 -6.98
CA ASN A 657 -4.91 14.78 -6.18
C ASN A 657 -3.64 14.14 -6.76
N PRO A 658 -2.46 14.40 -6.17
CA PRO A 658 -1.21 13.79 -6.61
C PRO A 658 -1.25 12.25 -6.62
N HIS A 659 -2.09 11.66 -5.77
CA HIS A 659 -2.26 10.22 -5.62
C HIS A 659 -3.37 9.63 -6.49
N ALA A 660 -3.91 10.37 -7.47
CA ALA A 660 -5.06 9.97 -8.28
C ALA A 660 -4.90 8.59 -8.94
N ALA A 661 -3.71 8.27 -9.45
CA ALA A 661 -3.45 6.96 -10.05
C ALA A 661 -3.60 5.80 -9.05
N GLY A 662 -3.36 6.04 -7.76
CA GLY A 662 -3.59 5.06 -6.70
C GLY A 662 -5.06 4.71 -6.48
N TYR A 663 -5.99 5.58 -6.88
CA TYR A 663 -7.43 5.31 -6.80
C TYR A 663 -7.98 4.55 -8.02
N ASN A 664 -7.23 4.46 -9.11
CA ASN A 664 -7.64 3.75 -10.32
C ASN A 664 -7.35 2.25 -10.22
N CYS A 665 -7.61 1.52 -11.30
CA CYS A 665 -7.45 0.07 -11.34
C CYS A 665 -5.98 -0.36 -11.20
N GLY A 666 -5.67 -1.09 -10.12
CA GLY A 666 -4.36 -1.70 -9.92
C GLY A 666 -3.96 -2.70 -11.02
N ALA A 667 -4.92 -3.43 -11.58
CA ALA A 667 -4.70 -4.35 -12.70
C ALA A 667 -4.47 -3.62 -14.04
N CYS A 668 -4.69 -2.30 -14.11
CA CYS A 668 -4.44 -1.47 -15.27
C CYS A 668 -3.32 -0.43 -15.02
N ALA A 669 -2.39 -0.73 -14.10
CA ALA A 669 -1.25 0.13 -13.76
C ALA A 669 -1.65 1.57 -13.34
N GLY A 670 -2.76 1.71 -12.61
CA GLY A 670 -3.27 3.00 -12.13
C GLY A 670 -4.00 3.80 -13.21
N GLY A 671 -4.27 3.18 -14.37
CA GLY A 671 -5.18 3.68 -15.39
C GLY A 671 -6.62 3.19 -15.19
N SER A 672 -7.56 3.81 -15.92
CA SER A 672 -8.94 3.32 -15.98
C SER A 672 -9.03 2.00 -16.77
N GLY A 673 -9.86 1.07 -16.31
CA GLY A 673 -10.23 -0.15 -17.03
C GLY A 673 -11.19 0.07 -18.20
N ALA A 674 -11.69 1.29 -18.41
CA ALA A 674 -12.69 1.61 -19.43
C ALA A 674 -12.33 1.13 -20.84
N ILE A 675 -11.11 1.42 -21.30
CA ILE A 675 -10.69 1.07 -22.66
C ILE A 675 -10.59 -0.45 -22.85
N ASN A 676 -10.18 -1.18 -21.82
CA ASN A 676 -10.10 -2.64 -21.85
C ASN A 676 -11.50 -3.26 -21.90
N ALA A 677 -12.42 -2.73 -21.10
CA ALA A 677 -13.82 -3.16 -21.11
C ALA A 677 -14.49 -2.91 -22.47
N ARG A 678 -14.30 -1.71 -23.03
CA ARG A 678 -14.77 -1.36 -24.38
C ARG A 678 -14.17 -2.27 -25.46
N ALA A 679 -12.86 -2.49 -25.43
CA ALA A 679 -12.16 -3.36 -26.36
C ALA A 679 -12.67 -4.81 -26.29
N PHE A 680 -12.84 -5.34 -25.08
CA PHE A 680 -13.30 -6.70 -24.85
C PHE A 680 -14.76 -6.92 -25.31
N ALA A 681 -15.64 -5.95 -25.05
CA ALA A 681 -17.00 -6.01 -25.58
C ALA A 681 -17.02 -5.94 -27.12
N ALA A 682 -16.26 -5.01 -27.70
CA ALA A 682 -16.17 -4.84 -29.15
C ALA A 682 -15.64 -6.09 -29.86
N LEU A 683 -14.60 -6.74 -29.32
CA LEU A 683 -14.06 -7.97 -29.92
C LEU A 683 -15.05 -9.15 -29.83
N CYS A 684 -15.85 -9.25 -28.75
CA CYS A 684 -16.86 -10.32 -28.62
C CYS A 684 -18.03 -10.16 -29.60
N ASN A 685 -18.30 -8.95 -30.08
CA ASN A 685 -19.35 -8.68 -31.07
C ASN A 685 -18.90 -8.87 -32.52
N ARG A 686 -17.62 -9.10 -32.78
CA ARG A 686 -17.11 -9.26 -34.13
C ARG A 686 -17.50 -10.62 -34.75
N PRO A 687 -18.02 -10.65 -35.99
CA PRO A 687 -18.40 -11.91 -36.64
C PRO A 687 -17.23 -12.89 -36.84
N ASP A 688 -16.05 -12.41 -37.23
CA ASP A 688 -14.86 -13.23 -37.45
C ASP A 688 -14.34 -13.85 -36.14
N VAL A 689 -14.42 -13.11 -35.02
CA VAL A 689 -14.08 -13.62 -33.69
C VAL A 689 -15.07 -14.68 -33.24
N ARG A 690 -16.38 -14.45 -33.42
CA ARG A 690 -17.43 -15.45 -33.09
C ARG A 690 -17.26 -16.75 -33.86
N LEU A 691 -16.94 -16.67 -35.15
CA LEU A 691 -16.63 -17.84 -35.98
C LEU A 691 -15.40 -18.61 -35.47
N GLY A 692 -14.32 -17.90 -35.12
CA GLY A 692 -13.11 -18.51 -34.55
C GLY A 692 -13.33 -19.16 -33.17
N LEU A 693 -14.16 -18.54 -32.33
CA LEU A 693 -14.55 -19.11 -31.04
C LEU A 693 -15.38 -20.38 -31.20
N ALA A 694 -16.36 -20.37 -32.12
CA ALA A 694 -17.19 -21.53 -32.40
C ALA A 694 -16.35 -22.73 -32.88
N ALA A 695 -15.31 -22.47 -33.71
CA ALA A 695 -14.35 -23.50 -34.13
C ALA A 695 -13.53 -24.06 -32.96
N SER A 696 -13.39 -23.30 -31.87
CA SER A 696 -12.67 -23.68 -30.65
C SER A 696 -13.60 -24.26 -29.56
N GLY A 697 -14.89 -24.43 -29.85
CA GLY A 697 -15.89 -24.99 -28.94
C GLY A 697 -16.64 -24.00 -28.05
N THR A 698 -16.35 -22.69 -28.15
CA THR A 698 -17.06 -21.64 -27.40
C THR A 698 -18.03 -20.92 -28.33
N VAL A 699 -19.34 -21.02 -28.06
CA VAL A 699 -20.36 -20.38 -28.91
C VAL A 699 -20.95 -19.16 -28.19
N ILE A 700 -20.83 -18.00 -28.82
CA ILE A 700 -21.58 -16.81 -28.42
C ILE A 700 -22.89 -16.79 -29.24
N PRO A 701 -24.08 -16.90 -28.61
CA PRO A 701 -25.34 -16.88 -29.33
C PRO A 701 -25.53 -15.60 -30.16
N ASP A 702 -26.20 -15.71 -31.31
CA ASP A 702 -26.56 -14.54 -32.13
C ASP A 702 -27.52 -13.59 -31.42
N SER A 703 -28.26 -14.11 -30.43
CA SER A 703 -29.13 -13.34 -29.54
C SER A 703 -28.39 -12.61 -28.41
N THR A 704 -27.07 -12.76 -28.31
CA THR A 704 -26.26 -12.13 -27.26
C THR A 704 -25.49 -10.95 -27.83
N TRP A 705 -25.59 -9.80 -27.17
CA TRP A 705 -24.80 -8.60 -27.47
C TRP A 705 -23.97 -8.15 -26.26
N PHE A 706 -22.72 -7.76 -26.51
CA PHE A 706 -21.81 -7.24 -25.48
C PHE A 706 -21.79 -5.71 -25.49
N VAL A 707 -21.79 -5.07 -24.32
CA VAL A 707 -21.64 -3.62 -24.16
C VAL A 707 -20.51 -3.35 -23.18
N GLY A 708 -19.52 -2.56 -23.59
CA GLY A 708 -18.45 -2.12 -22.70
C GLY A 708 -18.88 -0.87 -21.94
N GLY A 709 -18.38 -0.67 -20.73
CA GLY A 709 -18.66 0.54 -19.96
C GLY A 709 -17.57 0.87 -18.94
N HIS A 710 -17.75 2.04 -18.34
CA HIS A 710 -16.88 2.57 -17.30
C HIS A 710 -17.69 2.82 -16.04
N HIS A 711 -17.23 2.29 -14.90
CA HIS A 711 -17.74 2.66 -13.59
C HIS A 711 -16.73 3.57 -12.88
N ASN A 712 -17.15 4.80 -12.58
CA ASN A 712 -16.35 5.71 -11.77
C ASN A 712 -16.65 5.50 -10.29
N THR A 713 -15.75 4.85 -9.57
CA THR A 713 -15.93 4.47 -8.17
C THR A 713 -16.00 5.67 -7.22
N ALA A 714 -15.58 6.86 -7.66
CA ALA A 714 -15.57 8.05 -6.84
C ALA A 714 -16.93 8.77 -6.79
N ASP A 715 -17.68 8.83 -7.90
CA ASP A 715 -19.00 9.47 -8.00
C ASP A 715 -20.13 8.51 -8.40
N ASP A 716 -19.81 7.22 -8.48
CA ASP A 716 -20.67 6.10 -8.88
C ASP A 716 -21.31 6.28 -10.27
N ASP A 717 -20.72 7.08 -11.16
CA ASP A 717 -21.22 7.24 -12.53
C ASP A 717 -20.91 6.00 -13.39
N ILE A 718 -21.84 5.65 -14.28
CA ILE A 718 -21.68 4.51 -15.19
C ILE A 718 -21.92 4.98 -16.62
N ASP A 719 -20.86 4.97 -17.41
CA ASP A 719 -20.88 5.35 -18.82
C ASP A 719 -20.81 4.09 -19.69
N LEU A 720 -21.84 3.83 -20.50
CA LEU A 720 -21.82 2.74 -21.47
C LEU A 720 -21.27 3.24 -22.82
N PHE A 721 -20.48 2.40 -23.49
CA PHE A 721 -19.86 2.72 -24.77
C PHE A 721 -20.62 2.09 -25.93
N ASP A 722 -20.54 2.75 -27.10
CA ASP A 722 -21.01 2.22 -28.38
C ASP A 722 -22.49 1.80 -28.38
N GLU A 723 -23.33 2.48 -27.57
CA GLU A 723 -24.76 2.18 -27.45
C GLU A 723 -25.51 2.27 -28.79
N GLY A 724 -25.05 3.15 -29.69
CA GLY A 724 -25.59 3.27 -31.05
C GLY A 724 -25.43 2.00 -31.89
N ALA A 725 -24.48 1.12 -31.55
CA ALA A 725 -24.27 -0.17 -32.21
C ALA A 725 -25.16 -1.29 -31.65
N VAL A 726 -25.86 -1.07 -30.53
CA VAL A 726 -26.71 -2.08 -29.90
C VAL A 726 -27.92 -2.37 -30.81
N PRO A 727 -28.16 -3.65 -31.18
CA PRO A 727 -29.29 -4.04 -32.01
C PRO A 727 -30.64 -3.59 -31.43
N ALA A 728 -31.59 -3.25 -32.31
CA ALA A 728 -32.93 -2.79 -31.91
C ALA A 728 -33.66 -3.78 -30.97
N VAL A 729 -33.38 -5.08 -31.12
CA VAL A 729 -33.96 -6.15 -30.29
C VAL A 729 -33.56 -6.09 -28.81
N HIS A 730 -32.47 -5.39 -28.46
CA HIS A 730 -31.98 -5.25 -27.08
C HIS A 730 -32.25 -3.87 -26.46
N ARG A 731 -32.95 -2.98 -27.17
CA ARG A 731 -33.16 -1.60 -26.70
C ARG A 731 -33.98 -1.55 -25.41
N ALA A 732 -35.01 -2.40 -25.28
CA ALA A 732 -35.82 -2.45 -24.07
C ALA A 732 -35.02 -2.93 -22.86
N GLU A 733 -34.18 -3.96 -23.03
CA GLU A 733 -33.27 -4.44 -22.00
C GLU A 733 -32.21 -3.40 -21.63
N LEU A 734 -31.68 -2.65 -22.60
CA LEU A 734 -30.73 -1.56 -22.37
C LEU A 734 -31.37 -0.40 -21.59
N GLU A 735 -32.61 -0.02 -21.93
CA GLU A 735 -33.35 1.00 -21.18
C GLU A 735 -33.69 0.56 -19.75
N ARG A 736 -34.02 -0.73 -19.55
CA ARG A 736 -34.17 -1.30 -18.20
C ARG A 736 -32.86 -1.21 -17.43
N LEU A 737 -31.77 -1.68 -18.05
CA LEU A 737 -30.44 -1.63 -17.48
C LEU A 737 -30.06 -0.21 -17.03
N HIS A 738 -30.27 0.82 -17.85
CA HIS A 738 -29.97 2.20 -17.45
C HIS A 738 -30.68 2.63 -16.17
N ARG A 739 -31.97 2.28 -16.02
CA ARG A 739 -32.73 2.58 -14.80
C ARG A 739 -32.19 1.84 -13.57
N ASP A 740 -31.85 0.56 -13.75
CA ASP A 740 -31.40 -0.29 -12.65
C ASP A 740 -29.96 0.05 -12.24
N LEU A 741 -29.08 0.40 -13.19
CA LEU A 741 -27.76 0.96 -12.93
C LEU A 741 -27.84 2.27 -12.15
N ASP A 742 -28.76 3.16 -12.54
CA ASP A 742 -29.00 4.43 -11.86
C ASP A 742 -29.54 4.26 -10.42
N CYS A 743 -30.32 3.21 -10.16
CA CYS A 743 -30.72 2.84 -8.80
C CYS A 743 -29.57 2.20 -8.01
N ALA A 744 -28.81 1.29 -8.61
CA ALA A 744 -27.68 0.61 -7.98
C ALA A 744 -26.59 1.60 -7.56
N ARG A 745 -26.23 2.57 -8.41
CA ARG A 745 -25.23 3.61 -8.08
C ARG A 745 -25.65 4.47 -6.88
N ARG A 746 -26.92 4.81 -6.76
CA ARG A 746 -27.48 5.59 -5.66
C ARG A 746 -27.31 4.85 -4.33
N ASN A 747 -27.68 3.57 -4.31
CA ASN A 747 -27.53 2.72 -3.14
C ASN A 747 -26.05 2.46 -2.80
N ASN A 748 -25.19 2.34 -3.82
CA ASN A 748 -23.74 2.20 -3.64
C ASN A 748 -23.12 3.44 -3.00
N ALA A 749 -23.47 4.63 -3.50
CA ALA A 749 -23.03 5.91 -2.94
C ALA A 749 -23.47 6.07 -1.48
N HIS A 750 -24.71 5.68 -1.17
CA HIS A 750 -25.25 5.72 0.18
C HIS A 750 -24.50 4.80 1.15
N GLU A 751 -24.24 3.54 0.76
CA GLU A 751 -23.44 2.61 1.56
C GLU A 751 -22.01 3.13 1.80
N ARG A 752 -21.39 3.73 0.79
CA ARG A 752 -20.05 4.33 0.91
C ARG A 752 -20.04 5.56 1.81
N CYS A 753 -21.05 6.42 1.68
CA CYS A 753 -21.15 7.69 2.39
C CYS A 753 -21.23 7.56 3.91
N ARG A 754 -21.68 6.40 4.42
CA ARG A 754 -21.65 6.10 5.87
C ARG A 754 -20.24 6.19 6.47
N ARG A 755 -19.19 6.03 5.65
CA ARG A 755 -17.78 6.13 6.07
C ARG A 755 -17.26 7.57 6.13
N PHE A 756 -17.94 8.54 5.51
CA PHE A 756 -17.52 9.95 5.52
C PHE A 756 -18.05 10.74 6.73
N GLY A 757 -18.70 10.10 7.70
CA GLY A 757 -19.22 10.78 8.88
C GLY A 757 -20.40 11.71 8.59
N LEU A 758 -21.15 11.46 7.51
CA LEU A 758 -22.46 12.08 7.34
C LEU A 758 -23.38 11.58 8.46
N ASP A 759 -23.92 12.50 9.25
CA ASP A 759 -24.82 12.21 10.38
C ASP A 759 -26.00 11.35 9.90
N GLY A 760 -25.91 10.04 10.17
CA GLY A 760 -26.85 9.01 9.73
C GLY A 760 -28.17 9.03 10.52
N HIS A 761 -28.90 10.14 10.43
CA HIS A 761 -30.11 10.38 11.24
C HIS A 761 -31.37 10.63 10.42
N ALA A 762 -31.38 10.39 9.10
CA ALA A 762 -32.57 10.44 8.27
C ALA A 762 -32.86 9.07 7.63
N HIS A 763 -34.10 8.85 7.19
CA HIS A 763 -34.53 7.63 6.50
C HIS A 763 -35.32 8.03 5.24
N GLY A 764 -35.05 7.41 4.09
CA GLY A 764 -35.82 7.57 2.85
C GLY A 764 -34.99 7.87 1.59
N ASP A 765 -35.65 8.15 0.47
CA ASP A 765 -35.01 8.36 -0.84
C ASP A 765 -34.25 9.70 -0.94
N ALA A 766 -34.71 10.72 -0.22
CA ALA A 766 -34.03 12.02 -0.17
C ALA A 766 -32.62 11.93 0.43
N GLU A 767 -32.39 10.99 1.35
CA GLU A 767 -31.08 10.71 1.94
C GLU A 767 -30.15 10.01 0.94
N VAL A 768 -30.67 9.03 0.19
CA VAL A 768 -29.90 8.32 -0.84
C VAL A 768 -29.44 9.28 -1.93
N GLU A 769 -30.32 10.15 -2.38
CA GLU A 769 -29.98 11.20 -3.36
C GLU A 769 -29.01 12.24 -2.78
N HIS A 770 -29.13 12.57 -1.49
CA HIS A 770 -28.14 13.42 -0.83
C HIS A 770 -26.77 12.75 -0.75
N ALA A 771 -26.69 11.46 -0.44
CA ALA A 771 -25.44 10.72 -0.41
C ALA A 771 -24.77 10.65 -1.79
N LEU A 772 -25.54 10.42 -2.87
CA LEU A 772 -25.00 10.50 -4.23
C LEU A 772 -24.46 11.90 -4.54
N ARG A 773 -25.22 12.96 -4.24
CA ARG A 773 -24.74 14.35 -4.42
C ARG A 773 -23.49 14.66 -3.60
N HIS A 774 -23.41 14.14 -2.38
CA HIS A 774 -22.22 14.28 -1.54
C HIS A 774 -21.01 13.60 -2.19
N ALA A 775 -21.15 12.34 -2.61
CA ALA A 775 -20.09 11.60 -3.30
C ALA A 775 -19.61 12.33 -4.57
N VAL A 776 -20.54 12.79 -5.41
CA VAL A 776 -20.25 13.58 -6.62
C VAL A 776 -19.57 14.92 -6.26
N GLY A 777 -20.03 15.62 -5.24
CA GLY A 777 -19.43 16.91 -4.82
C GLY A 777 -17.96 16.75 -4.38
N ARG A 778 -17.62 15.62 -3.75
CA ARG A 778 -16.25 15.31 -3.31
C ARG A 778 -15.26 15.15 -4.45
N THR A 779 -15.68 14.73 -5.64
CA THR A 779 -14.77 14.54 -6.78
C THR A 779 -14.32 15.85 -7.40
N GLU A 780 -15.07 16.94 -7.19
CA GLU A 780 -14.82 18.28 -7.73
C GLU A 780 -14.29 19.30 -6.70
N ASP A 781 -14.28 18.93 -5.42
CA ASP A 781 -13.77 19.79 -4.35
C ASP A 781 -12.22 19.75 -4.32
N LEU A 782 -11.61 20.90 -4.62
CA LEU A 782 -10.15 21.08 -4.68
C LEU A 782 -9.45 20.87 -3.33
N ALA A 783 -10.18 21.03 -2.22
CA ALA A 783 -9.68 20.80 -0.87
C ALA A 783 -9.90 19.36 -0.37
N GLN A 784 -10.57 18.52 -1.18
CA GLN A 784 -10.96 17.19 -0.74
C GLN A 784 -9.76 16.23 -0.71
N ALA A 785 -9.28 15.95 0.49
CA ALA A 785 -8.22 14.96 0.70
C ALA A 785 -8.69 13.51 0.51
N ARG A 786 -10.00 13.26 0.59
CA ARG A 786 -10.64 11.94 0.53
C ARG A 786 -11.74 11.93 -0.54
N PRO A 787 -11.40 12.03 -1.84
CA PRO A 787 -12.40 11.98 -2.90
C PRO A 787 -13.23 10.69 -2.77
N GLU A 788 -12.53 9.58 -2.50
CA GLU A 788 -13.09 8.37 -1.94
C GLU A 788 -12.09 7.70 -0.98
N TYR A 789 -12.39 6.48 -0.53
CA TYR A 789 -11.53 5.68 0.35
C TYR A 789 -10.72 4.58 -0.37
N ASN A 790 -10.84 4.46 -1.70
CA ASN A 790 -10.12 3.45 -2.49
C ASN A 790 -10.32 2.02 -1.92
N HIS A 791 -9.27 1.20 -1.88
CA HIS A 791 -9.24 -0.14 -1.29
C HIS A 791 -9.11 -0.15 0.24
N ALA A 792 -9.42 0.96 0.93
CA ALA A 792 -9.42 0.95 2.39
C ALA A 792 -10.41 -0.11 2.89
N THR A 793 -10.02 -0.90 3.89
CA THR A 793 -10.72 -2.07 4.45
C THR A 793 -10.60 -3.42 3.72
N ASN A 794 -9.93 -3.50 2.55
CA ASN A 794 -9.71 -4.77 1.85
C ASN A 794 -9.12 -5.85 2.78
N ALA A 795 -9.68 -7.06 2.73
CA ALA A 795 -9.25 -8.16 3.61
C ALA A 795 -9.56 -9.58 3.06
N LEU A 796 -10.38 -9.69 2.00
CA LEU A 796 -10.85 -10.96 1.45
C LEU A 796 -10.65 -10.99 -0.08
N CYS A 797 -10.28 -12.14 -0.62
CA CYS A 797 -10.32 -12.42 -2.05
C CYS A 797 -10.98 -13.78 -2.27
N VAL A 798 -12.04 -13.85 -3.07
CA VAL A 798 -12.80 -15.10 -3.32
C VAL A 798 -12.65 -15.50 -4.78
N PHE A 799 -12.13 -16.70 -5.03
CA PHE A 799 -12.15 -17.37 -6.31
C PHE A 799 -13.26 -18.41 -6.31
N GLY A 800 -14.34 -18.15 -7.04
CA GLY A 800 -15.46 -19.09 -7.10
C GLY A 800 -16.65 -18.56 -7.89
N ARG A 801 -17.71 -19.37 -7.94
CA ARG A 801 -18.95 -19.04 -8.60
C ARG A 801 -19.66 -17.94 -7.81
N ARG A 802 -20.42 -17.09 -8.50
CA ARG A 802 -21.20 -16.05 -7.83
C ARG A 802 -22.20 -16.63 -6.81
N ALA A 803 -22.69 -17.85 -7.04
CA ALA A 803 -23.55 -18.57 -6.10
C ALA A 803 -22.98 -18.71 -4.67
N LEU A 804 -21.65 -18.71 -4.51
CA LEU A 804 -21.00 -18.81 -3.20
C LEU A 804 -21.21 -17.54 -2.35
N THR A 805 -21.32 -16.37 -2.97
CA THR A 805 -21.32 -15.05 -2.29
C THR A 805 -22.56 -14.21 -2.58
N ARG A 806 -23.44 -14.65 -3.48
CA ARG A 806 -24.67 -13.92 -3.82
C ARG A 806 -25.57 -13.78 -2.60
N GLY A 807 -26.03 -12.56 -2.32
CA GLY A 807 -26.87 -12.31 -1.14
C GLY A 807 -26.11 -12.36 0.17
N LEU A 808 -24.77 -12.38 0.15
CA LEU A 808 -23.95 -12.16 1.33
C LEU A 808 -23.43 -10.72 1.33
N PHE A 809 -23.67 -10.01 2.41
CA PHE A 809 -23.08 -8.69 2.65
C PHE A 809 -21.62 -8.87 3.08
N LEU A 810 -20.67 -8.36 2.29
CA LEU A 810 -19.22 -8.46 2.56
C LEU A 810 -18.57 -7.10 2.83
N ASP A 811 -19.38 -6.07 3.02
CA ASP A 811 -18.99 -4.73 3.46
C ASP A 811 -17.92 -4.04 2.59
N ARG A 812 -17.87 -4.33 1.28
CA ARG A 812 -16.88 -3.77 0.34
C ARG A 812 -15.44 -4.13 0.68
N ARG A 813 -15.22 -5.33 1.24
CA ARG A 813 -13.90 -5.81 1.69
C ARG A 813 -13.33 -6.94 0.85
N ALA A 814 -14.08 -7.37 -0.15
CA ALA A 814 -13.86 -8.61 -0.87
C ALA A 814 -13.57 -8.37 -2.34
N PHE A 815 -12.36 -8.73 -2.78
CA PHE A 815 -12.11 -8.96 -4.19
C PHE A 815 -12.87 -10.21 -4.63
N LEU A 816 -13.65 -10.13 -5.70
CA LEU A 816 -14.49 -11.23 -6.15
C LEU A 816 -14.09 -11.66 -7.55
N VAL A 817 -13.49 -12.85 -7.67
CA VAL A 817 -13.00 -13.44 -8.92
C VAL A 817 -13.92 -14.58 -9.33
N SER A 818 -14.56 -14.45 -10.49
CA SER A 818 -15.42 -15.50 -11.03
C SER A 818 -14.62 -16.67 -11.56
N TYR A 819 -14.95 -17.86 -11.09
CA TYR A 819 -14.31 -19.12 -11.44
C TYR A 819 -15.31 -20.26 -11.25
N ASP A 820 -15.36 -21.22 -12.17
CA ASP A 820 -16.15 -22.44 -12.01
C ASP A 820 -15.25 -23.65 -11.70
N PRO A 821 -15.31 -24.22 -10.48
CA PRO A 821 -14.53 -25.39 -10.10
C PRO A 821 -14.94 -26.68 -10.83
N GLN A 822 -16.10 -26.69 -11.48
CA GLN A 822 -16.64 -27.85 -12.21
C GLN A 822 -16.40 -27.74 -13.73
N ALA A 823 -15.80 -26.66 -14.22
CA ALA A 823 -15.48 -26.49 -15.63
C ALA A 823 -14.44 -27.54 -16.12
N PRO A 824 -14.47 -27.97 -17.39
CA PRO A 824 -13.55 -28.98 -17.91
C PRO A 824 -12.05 -28.65 -17.73
N GLN A 825 -11.71 -27.36 -17.75
CA GLN A 825 -10.34 -26.85 -17.60
C GLN A 825 -10.13 -26.11 -16.25
N ALA A 826 -10.94 -26.42 -15.23
CA ALA A 826 -10.96 -25.74 -13.94
C ALA A 826 -9.57 -25.62 -13.28
N ALA A 827 -8.71 -26.64 -13.38
CA ALA A 827 -7.35 -26.57 -12.81
C ALA A 827 -6.46 -25.53 -13.52
N ALA A 828 -6.52 -25.47 -14.85
CA ALA A 828 -5.74 -24.51 -15.64
C ALA A 828 -6.27 -23.08 -15.48
N HIS A 829 -7.60 -22.91 -15.46
CA HIS A 829 -8.24 -21.62 -15.23
C HIS A 829 -7.89 -21.07 -13.84
N LEU A 830 -7.97 -21.91 -12.80
CA LEU A 830 -7.62 -21.48 -11.44
C LEU A 830 -6.14 -21.07 -11.34
N ALA A 831 -5.23 -21.85 -11.94
CA ALA A 831 -3.81 -21.51 -11.96
C ALA A 831 -3.53 -20.17 -12.66
N SER A 832 -4.20 -19.92 -13.80
CA SER A 832 -4.11 -18.64 -14.54
C SER A 832 -4.62 -17.46 -13.70
N LEU A 833 -5.83 -17.59 -13.15
CA LEU A 833 -6.47 -16.55 -12.33
C LEU A 833 -5.69 -16.26 -11.05
N VAL A 834 -5.26 -17.30 -10.33
CA VAL A 834 -4.45 -17.15 -9.11
C VAL A 834 -3.09 -16.53 -9.43
N GLY A 835 -2.46 -16.92 -10.53
CA GLY A 835 -1.19 -16.34 -10.98
C GLY A 835 -1.30 -14.86 -11.35
N ALA A 836 -2.40 -14.43 -11.97
CA ALA A 836 -2.60 -13.05 -12.38
C ALA A 836 -3.13 -12.14 -11.25
N VAL A 837 -4.08 -12.64 -10.46
CA VAL A 837 -4.80 -11.86 -9.43
C VAL A 837 -4.14 -11.97 -8.06
N GLY A 838 -3.55 -13.12 -7.73
CA GLY A 838 -2.93 -13.37 -6.44
C GLY A 838 -1.91 -12.30 -6.04
N PRO A 839 -0.87 -12.04 -6.86
CA PRO A 839 0.12 -11.00 -6.57
C PRO A 839 -0.46 -9.59 -6.54
N VAL A 840 -1.44 -9.27 -7.39
CA VAL A 840 -2.09 -7.95 -7.42
C VAL A 840 -2.88 -7.69 -6.14
N GLY A 841 -3.76 -8.63 -5.75
CA GLY A 841 -4.54 -8.52 -4.52
C GLY A 841 -3.67 -8.50 -3.27
N ALA A 842 -2.64 -9.35 -3.22
CA ALA A 842 -1.67 -9.36 -2.13
C ALA A 842 -0.90 -8.04 -2.05
N GLY A 843 -0.43 -7.51 -3.18
CA GLY A 843 0.27 -6.23 -3.26
C GLY A 843 -0.58 -5.07 -2.77
N ILE A 844 -1.86 -4.99 -3.19
CA ILE A 844 -2.82 -4.00 -2.67
C ILE A 844 -2.94 -4.15 -1.15
N ASN A 845 -3.26 -5.34 -0.66
CA ASN A 845 -3.47 -5.56 0.77
C ASN A 845 -2.24 -5.19 1.62
N LEU A 846 -1.05 -5.62 1.20
CA LEU A 846 0.19 -5.40 1.94
C LEU A 846 0.63 -3.93 1.93
N GLU A 847 0.38 -3.18 0.85
CA GLU A 847 0.69 -1.75 0.82
C GLU A 847 -0.14 -0.97 1.87
N TYR A 848 -1.43 -1.31 2.00
CA TYR A 848 -2.29 -0.77 3.05
C TYR A 848 -1.85 -1.22 4.44
N PHE A 849 -1.52 -2.51 4.60
CA PHE A 849 -1.04 -3.07 5.86
C PHE A 849 0.18 -2.30 6.38
N PHE A 850 1.23 -2.17 5.56
CA PHE A 850 2.47 -1.52 6.01
C PHE A 850 2.31 -0.01 6.17
N SER A 851 1.58 0.65 5.26
CA SER A 851 1.25 2.07 5.40
C SER A 851 0.48 2.36 6.69
N PHE A 852 -0.36 1.44 7.16
CA PHE A 852 -1.09 1.56 8.43
C PHE A 852 -0.20 1.30 9.65
N VAL A 853 0.59 0.24 9.63
CA VAL A 853 1.47 -0.14 10.76
C VAL A 853 2.47 0.96 11.07
N ASP A 854 3.09 1.56 10.05
CA ASP A 854 3.99 2.69 10.23
C ASP A 854 3.98 3.66 9.04
N ASN A 855 3.06 4.63 9.07
CA ASN A 855 2.88 5.56 7.95
C ASN A 855 4.07 6.49 7.70
N GLU A 856 4.88 6.79 8.72
CA GLU A 856 6.07 7.62 8.51
C GLU A 856 7.16 6.86 7.75
N ALA A 857 7.28 5.55 8.01
CA ALA A 857 8.29 4.73 7.37
C ALA A 857 7.81 4.13 6.04
N TYR A 858 6.63 3.51 6.03
CA TYR A 858 6.11 2.74 4.91
C TYR A 858 5.03 3.48 4.12
N GLY A 859 4.63 4.67 4.56
CA GLY A 859 3.63 5.48 3.89
C GLY A 859 4.11 6.90 3.59
N ALA A 860 3.16 7.70 3.12
CA ALA A 860 3.44 9.03 2.60
C ALA A 860 3.12 10.17 3.57
N GLY A 861 2.86 9.87 4.84
CA GLY A 861 2.41 10.86 5.82
C GLY A 861 1.00 11.38 5.50
N THR A 862 0.67 12.54 6.07
CA THR A 862 -0.58 13.26 5.77
C THR A 862 -0.47 14.04 4.47
N LYS A 863 -1.56 14.10 3.67
CA LYS A 863 -1.62 14.86 2.41
C LYS A 863 -1.39 16.38 2.57
N LEU A 864 -1.71 16.95 3.73
CA LEU A 864 -1.75 18.41 3.94
C LEU A 864 -0.43 19.14 3.60
N PRO A 865 0.76 18.69 4.04
CA PRO A 865 2.05 19.28 3.71
C PRO A 865 2.67 18.77 2.39
N HIS A 866 1.92 18.05 1.54
CA HIS A 866 2.50 17.45 0.33
C HIS A 866 2.90 18.49 -0.71
N ASN A 867 4.15 18.38 -1.18
CA ASN A 867 4.63 19.09 -2.36
C ASN A 867 4.93 18.10 -3.48
N VAL A 868 4.28 18.27 -4.64
CA VAL A 868 4.60 17.50 -5.83
C VAL A 868 5.96 17.93 -6.37
N VAL A 869 6.84 16.96 -6.61
CA VAL A 869 8.20 17.21 -7.10
C VAL A 869 8.46 16.43 -8.39
N GLY A 870 8.76 17.17 -9.46
CA GLY A 870 9.24 16.66 -10.72
C GLY A 870 8.28 15.73 -11.46
N LEU A 871 6.98 15.74 -11.10
CA LEU A 871 5.99 14.72 -11.49
C LEU A 871 6.37 13.27 -11.10
N LEU A 872 7.32 13.12 -10.17
CA LEU A 872 7.85 11.83 -9.72
C LEU A 872 7.13 11.33 -8.48
N GLY A 873 6.95 12.20 -7.49
CA GLY A 873 6.43 11.83 -6.19
C GLY A 873 6.08 13.06 -5.37
N VAL A 874 5.87 12.83 -4.08
CA VAL A 874 5.55 13.88 -3.12
C VAL A 874 6.59 13.96 -2.02
N LEU A 875 6.88 15.19 -1.57
CA LEU A 875 7.61 15.46 -0.35
C LEU A 875 6.62 15.84 0.75
N ASN A 876 6.94 15.48 1.99
CA ASN A 876 6.25 15.99 3.17
C ASN A 876 6.99 17.24 3.67
N GLY A 877 6.45 18.43 3.38
CA GLY A 877 7.10 19.70 3.63
C GLY A 877 8.12 20.07 2.55
N ALA A 878 9.05 20.98 2.86
CA ALA A 878 9.94 21.59 1.86
C ALA A 878 11.23 20.81 1.58
N SER A 879 11.61 19.83 2.40
CA SER A 879 12.93 19.18 2.33
C SER A 879 12.95 17.75 2.90
N SER A 880 11.87 16.98 2.75
CA SER A 880 11.89 15.55 3.12
C SER A 880 12.50 14.69 2.01
N ASP A 881 12.68 13.40 2.30
CA ASP A 881 12.82 12.36 1.26
C ASP A 881 11.54 12.27 0.41
N LEU A 882 11.66 11.65 -0.77
CA LEU A 882 10.51 11.26 -1.59
C LEU A 882 9.68 10.24 -0.82
N ARG A 883 8.40 10.53 -0.64
CA ARG A 883 7.51 9.71 0.16
C ARG A 883 6.95 8.54 -0.66
N THR A 884 6.98 7.36 -0.05
CA THR A 884 6.54 6.07 -0.61
C THR A 884 5.21 5.62 -0.02
N GLY A 885 4.55 4.63 -0.63
CA GLY A 885 3.34 4.03 -0.07
C GLY A 885 2.16 5.01 0.03
N LEU A 886 1.22 4.72 0.93
CA LEU A 886 -0.07 5.43 0.99
C LEU A 886 -0.10 6.52 2.04
N VAL A 887 -0.88 7.55 1.78
CA VAL A 887 -1.14 8.65 2.72
C VAL A 887 -2.12 8.26 3.82
N GLN A 888 -2.04 8.94 4.97
CA GLN A 888 -2.91 8.70 6.12
C GLN A 888 -4.42 8.72 5.77
N GLN A 889 -4.85 9.62 4.89
CA GLN A 889 -6.25 9.73 4.46
C GLN A 889 -6.76 8.54 3.65
N MET A 890 -5.88 7.67 3.14
CA MET A 890 -6.26 6.42 2.46
C MET A 890 -6.33 5.22 3.40
N ILE A 891 -5.75 5.31 4.60
CA ILE A 891 -5.60 4.17 5.52
C ILE A 891 -6.34 4.34 6.85
N GLU A 892 -6.92 5.52 7.12
CA GLU A 892 -7.51 5.84 8.43
C GLU A 892 -8.63 4.89 8.89
N ILE A 893 -9.34 4.26 7.94
CA ILE A 893 -10.37 3.25 8.24
C ILE A 893 -9.91 1.81 8.00
N HIS A 894 -8.65 1.60 7.57
CA HIS A 894 -8.12 0.28 7.25
C HIS A 894 -7.87 -0.54 8.51
N GLU A 895 -8.05 -1.85 8.41
CA GLU A 895 -7.71 -2.82 9.44
C GLU A 895 -6.55 -3.67 8.91
N PRO A 896 -5.36 -3.63 9.54
CA PRO A 896 -4.14 -4.25 9.02
C PRO A 896 -4.22 -5.78 9.19
N MET A 897 -4.80 -6.45 8.20
CA MET A 897 -4.92 -7.91 8.13
C MET A 897 -4.31 -8.42 6.83
N ARG A 898 -3.62 -9.55 6.90
CA ARG A 898 -3.21 -10.27 5.69
C ARG A 898 -4.43 -10.75 4.90
N LEU A 899 -4.35 -10.63 3.58
CA LEU A 899 -5.40 -11.04 2.66
C LEU A 899 -5.79 -12.50 2.88
N LEU A 900 -7.07 -12.74 3.17
CA LEU A 900 -7.65 -14.08 3.17
C LEU A 900 -8.11 -14.44 1.75
N VAL A 901 -7.41 -15.38 1.12
CA VAL A 901 -7.77 -15.96 -0.16
C VAL A 901 -8.65 -17.18 0.08
N VAL A 902 -9.88 -17.15 -0.42
CA VAL A 902 -10.82 -18.27 -0.39
C VAL A 902 -10.98 -18.82 -1.80
N VAL A 903 -10.77 -20.12 -1.95
CA VAL A 903 -10.97 -20.84 -3.22
C VAL A 903 -12.16 -21.79 -3.07
N GLU A 904 -13.16 -21.66 -3.93
CA GLU A 904 -14.20 -22.67 -4.10
C GLU A 904 -13.60 -23.86 -4.86
N GLY A 905 -13.59 -25.05 -4.25
CA GLY A 905 -12.98 -26.24 -4.85
C GLY A 905 -12.43 -27.20 -3.79
N THR A 906 -11.39 -27.94 -4.15
CA THR A 906 -10.69 -28.89 -3.26
C THR A 906 -9.32 -28.36 -2.82
N PRO A 907 -8.80 -28.80 -1.65
CA PRO A 907 -7.44 -28.50 -1.21
C PRO A 907 -6.37 -28.82 -2.27
N GLN A 908 -6.56 -29.91 -3.01
CA GLN A 908 -5.63 -30.35 -4.06
C GLN A 908 -5.64 -29.38 -5.24
N GLN A 909 -6.81 -28.92 -5.69
CA GLN A 909 -6.92 -27.92 -6.76
C GLN A 909 -6.29 -26.59 -6.35
N ALA A 910 -6.57 -26.13 -5.12
CA ALA A 910 -6.00 -24.89 -4.59
C ALA A 910 -4.46 -24.95 -4.51
N LEU A 911 -3.90 -26.03 -3.95
CA LEU A 911 -2.43 -26.20 -3.89
C LEU A 911 -1.80 -26.32 -5.28
N ALA A 912 -2.44 -27.04 -6.21
CA ALA A 912 -1.94 -27.15 -7.57
C ALA A 912 -1.87 -25.78 -8.27
N ALA A 913 -2.87 -24.93 -8.07
CA ALA A 913 -2.88 -23.57 -8.59
C ALA A 913 -1.79 -22.69 -7.93
N VAL A 914 -1.61 -22.80 -6.61
CA VAL A 914 -0.54 -22.09 -5.88
C VAL A 914 0.85 -22.51 -6.39
N HIS A 915 1.09 -23.80 -6.61
CA HIS A 915 2.38 -24.31 -7.07
C HIS A 915 2.66 -24.05 -8.56
N ALA A 916 1.68 -23.60 -9.34
CA ALA A 916 1.87 -23.23 -10.74
C ALA A 916 2.65 -21.91 -10.92
N SER A 917 2.69 -21.06 -9.89
CA SER A 917 3.46 -19.80 -9.89
C SER A 917 4.42 -19.75 -8.71
N ALA A 918 5.71 -19.55 -8.99
CA ALA A 918 6.73 -19.45 -7.94
C ALA A 918 6.50 -18.27 -6.99
N GLU A 919 6.01 -17.15 -7.54
CA GLU A 919 5.66 -15.94 -6.78
C GLU A 919 4.48 -16.19 -5.84
N VAL A 920 3.38 -16.77 -6.34
CA VAL A 920 2.22 -17.13 -5.50
C VAL A 920 2.60 -18.15 -4.44
N ARG A 921 3.39 -19.16 -4.81
CA ARG A 921 3.89 -20.15 -3.87
C ARG A 921 4.66 -19.49 -2.71
N ALA A 922 5.56 -18.54 -3.02
CA ALA A 922 6.29 -17.82 -1.98
C ALA A 922 5.33 -17.05 -1.05
N LEU A 923 4.35 -16.33 -1.60
CA LEU A 923 3.34 -15.60 -0.81
C LEU A 923 2.56 -16.53 0.14
N VAL A 924 2.21 -17.73 -0.30
CA VAL A 924 1.43 -18.70 0.50
C VAL A 924 2.31 -19.43 1.52
N GLU A 925 3.42 -20.03 1.09
CA GLU A 925 4.30 -20.83 1.95
C GLU A 925 4.97 -19.98 3.04
N GLN A 926 5.34 -18.74 2.71
CA GLN A 926 5.89 -17.78 3.68
C GLN A 926 4.80 -17.01 4.45
N ARG A 927 3.52 -17.31 4.20
CA ARG A 927 2.32 -16.74 4.86
C ARG A 927 2.19 -15.22 4.75
N TRP A 928 2.54 -14.64 3.61
CA TRP A 928 2.19 -13.26 3.26
C TRP A 928 0.70 -13.11 2.98
N VAL A 929 0.07 -14.18 2.51
CA VAL A 929 -1.39 -14.31 2.40
C VAL A 929 -1.89 -15.53 3.20
N LEU A 930 -3.18 -15.54 3.50
CA LEU A 930 -3.87 -16.66 4.15
C LEU A 930 -4.72 -17.39 3.12
N VAL A 931 -4.83 -18.72 3.20
CA VAL A 931 -5.59 -19.51 2.23
C VAL A 931 -6.62 -20.39 2.92
N ALA A 932 -7.85 -20.35 2.41
CA ALA A 932 -8.92 -21.26 2.78
C ALA A 932 -9.57 -21.86 1.52
N VAL A 933 -10.18 -23.03 1.67
CA VAL A 933 -10.94 -23.69 0.63
C VAL A 933 -12.37 -23.91 1.14
N VAL A 934 -13.35 -23.64 0.30
CA VAL A 934 -14.75 -23.97 0.55
C VAL A 934 -15.17 -25.03 -0.46
N ASP A 935 -15.71 -26.14 0.04
CA ASP A 935 -16.14 -27.25 -0.82
C ASP A 935 -17.36 -26.81 -1.66
N PRO A 936 -17.37 -27.06 -2.98
CA PRO A 936 -18.46 -26.63 -3.86
C PRO A 936 -19.79 -27.36 -3.61
N ASP A 937 -19.72 -28.59 -3.09
CA ASP A 937 -20.88 -29.49 -2.94
C ASP A 937 -21.23 -29.73 -1.46
N ARG A 938 -20.30 -29.42 -0.54
CA ARG A 938 -20.50 -29.55 0.91
C ARG A 938 -20.45 -28.18 1.59
N ASP A 939 -21.24 -28.03 2.65
CA ASP A 939 -21.17 -26.90 3.56
C ASP A 939 -19.98 -27.08 4.53
N GLU A 940 -18.77 -27.22 3.96
CA GLU A 940 -17.52 -27.45 4.66
C GLU A 940 -16.45 -26.48 4.14
N ALA A 941 -15.60 -26.01 5.06
CA ALA A 941 -14.44 -25.21 4.73
C ALA A 941 -13.19 -25.79 5.40
N GLN A 942 -12.03 -25.53 4.79
CA GLN A 942 -10.72 -25.90 5.34
C GLN A 942 -9.80 -24.70 5.29
N PHE A 943 -8.93 -24.55 6.29
CA PHE A 943 -7.95 -23.47 6.36
C PHE A 943 -6.53 -24.03 6.31
N LEU A 944 -5.65 -23.39 5.54
CA LEU A 944 -4.25 -23.77 5.41
C LEU A 944 -3.45 -23.32 6.64
N HIS A 945 -3.02 -24.29 7.44
CA HIS A 945 -2.06 -24.11 8.52
C HIS A 945 -0.67 -24.64 8.11
N ASP A 946 0.32 -24.50 8.99
CA ASP A 946 1.71 -24.93 8.74
C ASP A 946 1.85 -26.42 8.41
N ARG A 947 0.90 -27.27 8.83
CA ARG A 947 0.88 -28.72 8.56
C ARG A 947 0.03 -29.13 7.35
N GLY A 948 -0.57 -28.15 6.67
CA GLY A 948 -1.55 -28.37 5.59
C GLY A 948 -2.95 -27.89 5.95
N PHE A 949 -3.92 -28.27 5.13
CA PHE A 949 -5.33 -27.92 5.35
C PHE A 949 -5.91 -28.67 6.55
N GLU A 950 -6.52 -27.91 7.47
CA GLU A 950 -7.32 -28.45 8.58
C GLU A 950 -8.79 -28.02 8.39
N ALA A 951 -9.73 -28.88 8.80
CA ALA A 951 -11.15 -28.56 8.76
C ALA A 951 -11.49 -27.34 9.64
N HIS A 952 -12.22 -26.38 9.07
CA HIS A 952 -12.75 -25.25 9.80
C HIS A 952 -13.96 -25.70 10.61
N ALA A 953 -13.89 -25.55 11.94
CA ALA A 953 -15.00 -25.83 12.84
C ALA A 953 -15.83 -24.54 13.04
N PRO A 954 -17.08 -24.47 12.54
CA PRO A 954 -17.81 -23.21 12.58
C PRO A 954 -18.24 -22.81 13.99
N GLU A 955 -17.92 -21.58 14.42
CA GLU A 955 -18.16 -21.11 15.80
C GLU A 955 -19.56 -20.51 16.01
N THR A 956 -20.18 -20.02 14.95
CA THR A 956 -21.42 -19.25 15.02
C THR A 956 -22.57 -20.06 14.44
N THR A 957 -23.62 -20.38 15.20
CA THR A 957 -24.69 -21.28 14.70
C THR A 957 -25.57 -20.72 13.57
N GLN A 958 -25.68 -19.39 13.46
CA GLN A 958 -26.48 -18.72 12.44
C GLN A 958 -25.78 -17.44 11.97
N VAL A 959 -25.82 -17.19 10.67
CA VAL A 959 -25.41 -15.91 10.08
C VAL A 959 -26.53 -14.90 10.29
N PRO A 960 -26.25 -13.65 10.71
CA PRO A 960 -27.25 -12.60 10.80
C PRO A 960 -28.04 -12.49 9.48
N ARG A 961 -29.37 -12.33 9.58
CA ARG A 961 -30.25 -12.20 8.41
C ARG A 961 -30.87 -10.81 8.38
N THR A 962 -30.88 -10.20 7.20
CA THR A 962 -31.44 -8.86 6.94
C THR A 962 -32.34 -8.90 5.70
N SER A 963 -33.25 -7.95 5.56
CA SER A 963 -34.12 -7.82 4.38
C SER A 963 -33.43 -7.16 3.18
N SER A 964 -32.39 -6.35 3.41
CA SER A 964 -31.60 -5.67 2.38
C SER A 964 -30.24 -5.25 2.92
N SER A 965 -29.31 -4.90 2.02
CA SER A 965 -28.03 -4.29 2.40
C SER A 965 -28.24 -3.04 3.24
N ARG A 966 -29.15 -2.15 2.81
CA ARG A 966 -29.43 -0.89 3.52
C ARG A 966 -29.88 -1.12 4.96
N ALA A 967 -30.76 -2.09 5.20
CA ALA A 967 -31.22 -2.41 6.54
C ALA A 967 -30.10 -2.93 7.45
N TRP A 968 -29.05 -3.52 6.89
CA TRP A 968 -27.91 -4.03 7.67
C TRP A 968 -26.93 -2.93 8.07
N TYR A 969 -26.55 -2.06 7.13
CA TYR A 969 -25.55 -1.03 7.43
C TYR A 969 -26.12 0.27 8.00
N ALA A 970 -27.45 0.46 7.98
CA ALA A 970 -28.09 1.65 8.53
C ALA A 970 -27.65 1.91 9.98
N GLY A 971 -27.30 3.16 10.28
CA GLY A 971 -26.85 3.58 11.61
C GLY A 971 -25.42 3.17 11.99
N HIS A 972 -24.66 2.52 11.09
CA HIS A 972 -23.30 2.06 11.37
C HIS A 972 -22.27 2.75 10.48
N ALA A 973 -21.23 3.34 11.08
CA ALA A 973 -20.08 3.90 10.37
C ALA A 973 -18.87 2.93 10.30
N GLY A 974 -18.82 1.95 11.21
CA GLY A 974 -17.73 0.98 11.33
C GLY A 974 -17.83 -0.21 10.36
N ASN A 975 -16.83 -1.09 10.42
CA ASN A 975 -16.83 -2.36 9.68
C ASN A 975 -17.88 -3.31 10.26
N LEU A 976 -18.65 -3.95 9.39
CA LEU A 976 -19.70 -4.87 9.78
C LEU A 976 -19.31 -6.31 9.45
N PRO A 977 -19.70 -7.29 10.28
CA PRO A 977 -19.50 -8.70 9.96
C PRO A 977 -20.43 -9.11 8.80
N PRO A 978 -20.15 -10.24 8.14
CA PRO A 978 -21.01 -10.74 7.08
C PRO A 978 -22.43 -11.02 7.54
N ALA A 979 -23.40 -10.71 6.67
CA ALA A 979 -24.83 -10.98 6.89
C ALA A 979 -25.49 -11.52 5.64
N SER A 980 -26.46 -12.42 5.82
CA SER A 980 -27.27 -12.96 4.73
C SER A 980 -28.44 -12.02 4.43
N ILE A 981 -28.50 -11.57 3.19
CA ILE A 981 -29.60 -10.78 2.65
C ILE A 981 -30.66 -11.75 2.14
N VAL A 982 -31.82 -11.69 2.76
CA VAL A 982 -32.99 -12.50 2.41
C VAL A 982 -34.06 -11.52 1.95
N PRO A 983 -34.27 -11.38 0.62
CA PRO A 983 -35.33 -10.53 0.11
C PRO A 983 -36.64 -10.91 0.79
N GLY A 984 -37.33 -9.93 1.38
CA GLY A 984 -38.64 -10.18 1.94
C GLY A 984 -39.52 -10.77 0.84
N ARG A 985 -40.19 -11.91 1.11
CA ARG A 985 -41.32 -12.32 0.27
C ARG A 985 -42.31 -11.16 0.34
N SER A 986 -42.32 -10.30 -0.67
CA SER A 986 -43.41 -9.37 -0.91
C SER A 986 -44.64 -10.25 -1.07
N GLY A 987 -45.40 -10.36 0.02
CA GLY A 987 -46.73 -10.91 -0.02
C GLY A 987 -47.48 -10.11 -1.07
N GLY A 988 -48.00 -10.80 -2.08
CA GLY A 988 -48.93 -10.21 -3.01
C GLY A 988 -50.04 -9.54 -2.23
N LEU A 989 -50.07 -8.22 -2.27
CA LEU A 989 -51.24 -7.42 -1.96
C LEU A 989 -51.43 -6.47 -3.13
N LEU A 990 -52.18 -7.02 -4.09
CA LEU A 990 -53.06 -6.42 -5.10
C LEU A 990 -52.52 -5.31 -6.00
#